data_AF-A0A5C6F857-F1
#
_entry.id   AF-A0A5C6F857-F1
#
_cell.length_a   1.000
_cell.length_b   1.000
_cell.length_c   1.000
_cell.angle_alpha   90.00
_cell.angle_beta   90.00
_cell.angle_gamma   90.00
#
_symmetry.space_group_name_H-M   'P 1'
#
loop_
_entity.id
_entity.type
_entity.pdbx_description
1 polymer ?
#
loop_
_entity_poly.entity_id
_entity_poly.type
_entity_poly.pdbx_seq_one_letter_code
_entity_poly.pdbx_strand_id
1 'polypeptide(L)'
;MFDPLHEWLGIPPEQQPPNHYRLLGIDTFDSDGEVIDAAADKRLAYLQQMSGGEHAADAEDLSNQVSAARLCLMSPQRKRAYDERLKRLSQATSNVAEPTPAPEIAPVMPAATAQPTPVVDPVTSPQATAPVPVVRVRRPPRVRGGQPMLSYWHYSTLLAVLGLLCIGVALKRGWVSLDPQRAAKLGITVESQALPVDTAPSPQTIADANRDETADPPGGTATSNLKQATMEPLATNDASSKNESPLVPTQSDAIANLGHPATGLPAESSESGESQPSVDLDVLPSGQPLDEAMSLVSELYKEKYRDAKTTNEKISLAQQMQQDGVQTIDDPVGRFALWKVARDILVREGAYGPAITIVDSIGDGYRDVDRGTMKMEVLKSTADKVTGSQISSFVRATTDCMEELSATERFDDAAKLGTFVAQHFGDRIVSTRRHALAAVQLKVTNDAKLLADYQTAKKALALSPDDPIMNQKVGVYLCLYRGRWDEGLKFLAAGPDAPITTVATSEIVDNKDVNSAIAVADGWYDLGDRMPDPQSRNAVLTHAMAWYLAAQGAATGLVRKKIDQRVDELVAKYPDHPVTNTISLAGSPPASSDDQSPMILDRRTRTSSEFRSIARADDRTLVVGIGRRPDGLGQAEAGIELRSVKKLTVKGSLTPADMVTVDAFTKCGFVVDYHTPAGYTRRVFLGLALEPGRTFSKMPLWGTAMEPETITDLGRRDSYDIDLQRWAPKDWDGQSWFSLVIQNAGTDRTLEATLSW
;
A
#
# COMPACT_ATOMS: atom_id res chain seq x y z
N MET A 1 8.99 3.04 36.29
CA MET A 1 8.54 2.64 34.94
C MET A 1 8.35 1.14 35.03
N PHE A 2 7.20 0.64 34.59
CA PHE A 2 6.95 -0.80 34.59
C PHE A 2 7.84 -1.46 33.51
N ASP A 3 8.45 -2.60 33.84
CA ASP A 3 9.25 -3.40 32.90
C ASP A 3 8.63 -4.80 32.80
N PRO A 4 7.85 -5.10 31.74
CA PRO A 4 7.17 -6.38 31.61
C PRO A 4 8.13 -7.56 31.37
N LEU A 5 9.33 -7.32 30.81
CA LEU A 5 10.34 -8.37 30.63
C LEU A 5 10.95 -8.77 31.99
N HIS A 6 11.23 -7.79 32.84
CA HIS A 6 11.74 -8.04 34.19
C HIS A 6 10.65 -8.57 35.13
N GLU A 7 9.50 -7.90 35.23
CA GLU A 7 8.47 -8.18 36.24
C GLU A 7 7.61 -9.42 35.93
N TRP A 8 7.41 -9.79 34.67
CA TRP A 8 6.63 -11.00 34.29
C TRP A 8 7.48 -12.16 33.77
N LEU A 9 8.55 -11.89 33.01
CA LEU A 9 9.36 -12.96 32.43
C LEU A 9 10.62 -13.29 33.26
N GLY A 10 11.03 -12.42 34.19
CA GLY A 10 12.23 -12.62 35.02
C GLY A 10 13.53 -12.37 34.26
N ILE A 11 13.50 -11.42 33.32
CA ILE A 11 14.62 -11.05 32.44
C ILE A 11 15.16 -9.68 32.89
N PRO A 12 16.26 -9.62 33.67
CA PRO A 12 16.80 -8.36 34.16
C PRO A 12 17.28 -7.46 33.01
N PRO A 13 17.31 -6.12 33.17
CA PRO A 13 17.72 -5.19 32.11
C PRO A 13 19.08 -5.49 31.46
N GLU A 14 20.02 -6.05 32.23
CA GLU A 14 21.34 -6.52 31.76
C GLU A 14 21.27 -7.64 30.69
N GLN A 15 20.13 -8.31 30.57
CA GLN A 15 19.84 -9.39 29.62
C GLN A 15 18.80 -8.98 28.56
N GLN A 16 18.49 -7.68 28.45
CA GLN A 16 17.58 -7.12 27.46
C GLN A 16 18.37 -6.45 26.31
N PRO A 17 17.92 -6.57 25.04
CA PRO A 17 16.78 -7.36 24.58
C PRO A 17 17.06 -8.88 24.60
N PRO A 18 16.11 -9.71 25.06
CA PRO A 18 16.33 -11.14 25.20
C PRO A 18 16.40 -11.87 23.87
N ASN A 19 17.21 -12.93 23.83
CA ASN A 19 17.16 -13.93 22.75
C ASN A 19 15.91 -14.83 22.90
N HIS A 20 15.53 -15.55 21.84
CA HIS A 20 14.30 -16.36 21.80
C HIS A 20 14.27 -17.47 22.87
N TYR A 21 15.39 -18.11 23.16
CA TYR A 21 15.49 -19.12 24.23
C TYR A 21 15.23 -18.49 25.61
N ARG A 22 15.84 -17.33 25.88
CA ARG A 22 15.66 -16.58 27.13
C ARG A 22 14.23 -16.04 27.30
N LEU A 23 13.56 -15.66 26.20
CA LEU A 23 12.17 -15.22 26.18
C LEU A 23 11.19 -16.34 26.54
N LEU A 24 11.40 -17.56 26.01
CA LEU A 24 10.63 -18.74 26.41
C LEU A 24 10.97 -19.18 27.85
N GLY A 25 12.23 -18.98 28.27
CA GLY A 25 12.75 -19.38 29.58
C GLY A 25 13.38 -20.77 29.58
N ILE A 26 13.99 -21.16 28.46
CA ILE A 26 14.67 -22.45 28.25
C ILE A 26 16.17 -22.25 27.98
N ASP A 27 16.93 -23.34 28.00
CA ASP A 27 18.37 -23.30 27.74
C ASP A 27 18.69 -22.89 26.29
N THR A 28 19.83 -22.22 26.12
CA THR A 28 20.22 -21.70 24.80
C THR A 28 20.69 -22.83 23.89
N PHE A 29 20.17 -22.85 22.66
CA PHE A 29 20.36 -23.89 21.65
C PHE A 29 19.61 -25.22 21.86
N ASP A 30 18.75 -25.32 22.90
CA ASP A 30 17.92 -26.51 23.16
C ASP A 30 17.27 -27.05 21.87
N SER A 31 17.31 -28.37 21.68
CA SER A 31 16.89 -29.07 20.47
C SER A 31 15.61 -29.88 20.65
N ASP A 32 15.09 -30.01 21.86
CA ASP A 32 13.87 -30.78 22.11
C ASP A 32 12.62 -29.97 21.70
N GLY A 33 11.84 -30.54 20.79
CA GLY A 33 10.63 -29.91 20.29
C GLY A 33 9.53 -29.78 21.35
N GLU A 34 9.35 -30.80 22.19
CA GLU A 34 8.30 -30.80 23.21
C GLU A 34 8.63 -29.80 24.33
N VAL A 35 9.91 -29.60 24.64
CA VAL A 35 10.37 -28.59 25.62
C VAL A 35 10.13 -27.17 25.12
N ILE A 36 10.51 -26.86 23.87
CA ILE A 36 10.29 -25.53 23.26
C ILE A 36 8.80 -25.20 23.20
N ASP A 37 7.97 -26.16 22.77
CA ASP A 37 6.53 -25.94 22.57
C ASP A 37 5.79 -25.79 23.92
N ALA A 38 6.07 -26.66 24.88
CA ALA A 38 5.50 -26.58 26.22
C ALA A 38 6.01 -25.38 27.04
N ALA A 39 7.18 -24.83 26.73
CA ALA A 39 7.64 -23.57 27.32
C ALA A 39 6.89 -22.37 26.74
N ALA A 40 6.67 -22.33 25.42
CA ALA A 40 5.88 -21.30 24.77
C ALA A 40 4.43 -21.27 25.29
N ASP A 41 3.75 -22.42 25.38
CA ASP A 41 2.38 -22.49 25.91
C ASP A 41 2.28 -22.01 27.36
N LYS A 42 3.25 -22.35 28.23
CA LYS A 42 3.29 -21.83 29.61
C LYS A 42 3.42 -20.31 29.65
N ARG A 43 4.24 -19.71 28.76
CA ARG A 43 4.40 -18.24 28.71
C ARG A 43 3.19 -17.54 28.11
N LEU A 44 2.58 -18.08 27.06
CA LEU A 44 1.34 -17.54 26.49
C LEU A 44 0.17 -17.62 27.48
N ALA A 45 -0.01 -18.75 28.16
CA ALA A 45 -1.06 -18.92 29.17
C ALA A 45 -0.90 -17.97 30.37
N TYR A 46 0.34 -17.66 30.77
CA TYR A 46 0.60 -16.68 31.82
C TYR A 46 0.32 -15.24 31.36
N LEU A 47 0.82 -14.85 30.19
CA LEU A 47 0.58 -13.50 29.64
C LEU A 47 -0.91 -13.24 29.38
N GLN A 48 -1.66 -14.27 28.92
CA GLN A 48 -3.12 -14.18 28.75
C GLN A 48 -3.89 -13.89 30.05
N GLN A 49 -3.36 -14.27 31.22
CA GLN A 49 -3.94 -13.89 32.51
C GLN A 49 -3.71 -12.40 32.84
N MET A 50 -2.66 -11.78 32.27
CA MET A 50 -2.30 -10.38 32.48
C MET A 50 -3.00 -9.43 31.49
N SER A 51 -3.51 -9.95 30.35
CA SER A 51 -4.25 -9.20 29.32
C SER A 51 -5.56 -8.53 29.79
N GLY A 52 -5.98 -8.73 31.05
CA GLY A 52 -7.14 -8.06 31.66
C GLY A 52 -6.82 -6.85 32.55
N GLY A 53 -5.54 -6.46 32.68
CA GLY A 53 -5.08 -5.42 33.62
C GLY A 53 -4.74 -4.06 32.98
N GLU A 54 -4.15 -3.17 33.80
CA GLU A 54 -3.64 -1.85 33.37
C GLU A 54 -2.57 -1.97 32.27
N HIS A 55 -1.85 -3.09 32.25
CA HIS A 55 -0.78 -3.44 31.31
C HIS A 55 -1.23 -4.41 30.18
N ALA A 56 -2.51 -4.38 29.79
CA ALA A 56 -3.06 -5.30 28.79
C ALA A 56 -2.30 -5.27 27.44
N ALA A 57 -1.86 -4.10 26.99
CA ALA A 57 -1.06 -3.94 25.77
C ALA A 57 0.34 -4.57 25.90
N ASP A 58 1.02 -4.36 27.02
CA ASP A 58 2.33 -4.98 27.31
C ASP A 58 2.23 -6.53 27.27
N ALA A 59 1.10 -7.07 27.72
CA ALA A 59 0.84 -8.52 27.70
C ALA A 59 0.54 -9.06 26.28
N GLU A 60 -0.12 -8.28 25.42
CA GLU A 60 -0.35 -8.60 24.02
C GLU A 60 0.97 -8.59 23.22
N ASP A 61 1.79 -7.54 23.37
CA ASP A 61 3.08 -7.42 22.70
C ASP A 61 4.07 -8.52 23.09
N LEU A 62 4.13 -8.91 24.38
CA LEU A 62 4.92 -10.07 24.78
C LEU A 62 4.36 -11.40 24.27
N SER A 63 3.03 -11.55 24.17
CA SER A 63 2.42 -12.76 23.61
C SER A 63 2.75 -12.92 22.11
N ASN A 64 2.78 -11.81 21.38
CA ASN A 64 3.23 -11.77 19.98
C ASN A 64 4.71 -12.16 19.85
N GLN A 65 5.59 -11.64 20.74
CA GLN A 65 7.02 -11.99 20.75
C GLN A 65 7.27 -13.47 21.12
N VAL A 66 6.57 -14.02 22.11
CA VAL A 66 6.64 -15.44 22.49
C VAL A 66 6.17 -16.34 21.35
N SER A 67 5.10 -15.96 20.65
CA SER A 67 4.60 -16.67 19.47
C SER A 67 5.61 -16.65 18.32
N ALA A 68 6.27 -15.52 18.07
CA ALA A 68 7.33 -15.41 17.08
C ALA A 68 8.56 -16.27 17.43
N ALA A 69 8.94 -16.34 18.71
CA ALA A 69 10.01 -17.22 19.20
C ALA A 69 9.66 -18.71 18.99
N ARG A 70 8.44 -19.16 19.35
CA ARG A 70 7.93 -20.52 19.08
C ARG A 70 8.06 -20.86 17.60
N LEU A 71 7.52 -20.02 16.71
CA LEU A 71 7.57 -20.22 15.25
C LEU A 71 8.98 -20.18 14.65
N CYS A 72 9.94 -19.55 15.31
CA CYS A 72 11.35 -19.55 14.90
C CYS A 72 12.03 -20.87 15.32
N LEU A 73 11.91 -21.25 16.59
CA LEU A 73 12.61 -22.39 17.18
C LEU A 73 11.99 -23.74 16.79
N MET A 74 10.70 -23.80 16.49
CA MET A 74 10.00 -25.01 15.99
C MET A 74 10.34 -25.39 14.55
N SER A 75 10.88 -24.47 13.73
CA SER A 75 11.26 -24.78 12.35
C SER A 75 12.75 -25.18 12.30
N PRO A 76 13.11 -26.40 11.88
CA PRO A 76 14.50 -26.85 11.86
C PRO A 76 15.43 -25.95 11.04
N GLN A 77 14.92 -25.33 9.97
CA GLN A 77 15.66 -24.41 9.12
C GLN A 77 15.84 -23.04 9.80
N ARG A 78 14.77 -22.45 10.34
CA ARG A 78 14.82 -21.14 11.02
C ARG A 78 15.65 -21.21 12.29
N LYS A 79 15.48 -22.27 13.09
CA LYS A 79 16.30 -22.55 14.28
C LYS A 79 17.79 -22.62 13.95
N ARG A 80 18.19 -23.33 12.90
CA ARG A 80 19.62 -23.41 12.48
C ARG A 80 20.20 -22.03 12.13
N ALA A 81 19.48 -21.25 11.31
CA ALA A 81 19.92 -19.90 10.93
C ALA A 81 19.99 -18.95 12.14
N TYR A 82 19.03 -19.08 13.08
CA TYR A 82 19.01 -18.34 14.33
C TYR A 82 20.17 -18.73 15.27
N ASP A 83 20.41 -20.03 15.42
CA ASP A 83 21.47 -20.59 16.25
C ASP A 83 22.87 -20.22 15.72
N GLU A 84 23.07 -20.20 14.41
CA GLU A 84 24.30 -19.68 13.81
C GLU A 84 24.49 -18.19 14.05
N ARG A 85 23.44 -17.37 13.89
CA ARG A 85 23.51 -15.93 14.20
C ARG A 85 23.89 -15.70 15.66
N LEU A 86 23.27 -16.44 16.59
CA LEU A 86 23.53 -16.32 18.02
C LEU A 86 24.95 -16.80 18.41
N LYS A 87 25.47 -17.85 17.75
CA LYS A 87 26.87 -18.31 17.91
C LYS A 87 27.88 -17.29 17.38
N ARG A 88 27.62 -16.68 16.22
CA ARG A 88 28.50 -15.62 15.67
C ARG A 88 28.52 -14.39 16.59
N LEU A 89 27.38 -14.03 17.20
CA LEU A 89 27.30 -12.96 18.18
C LEU A 89 28.09 -13.27 19.47
N SER A 90 27.98 -14.49 20.03
CA SER A 90 28.78 -14.85 21.21
C SER A 90 30.29 -14.91 20.90
N GLN A 91 30.68 -15.41 19.72
CA GLN A 91 32.09 -15.43 19.27
C GLN A 91 32.66 -14.02 19.08
N ALA A 92 31.87 -13.08 18.56
CA ALA A 92 32.28 -11.67 18.45
C ALA A 92 32.57 -11.05 19.81
N THR A 93 31.76 -11.34 20.84
CA THR A 93 32.01 -10.89 22.22
C THR A 93 33.21 -11.59 22.86
N SER A 94 33.44 -12.88 22.58
CA SER A 94 34.59 -13.62 23.11
C SER A 94 35.93 -13.16 22.54
N ASN A 95 36.00 -12.78 21.26
CA ASN A 95 37.24 -12.32 20.62
C ASN A 95 37.75 -10.94 21.11
N VAL A 96 37.05 -10.29 22.05
CA VAL A 96 37.50 -9.07 22.75
C VAL A 96 38.23 -9.40 24.06
N ALA A 97 38.22 -10.67 24.50
CA ALA A 97 38.57 -11.08 25.86
C ALA A 97 39.83 -11.99 25.97
N GLU A 98 40.85 -11.79 25.14
CA GLU A 98 42.17 -12.39 25.35
C GLU A 98 43.31 -11.35 25.18
N PRO A 99 44.11 -11.05 26.22
CA PRO A 99 45.04 -9.92 26.20
C PRO A 99 46.40 -10.27 25.57
N THR A 100 46.64 -9.76 24.37
CA THR A 100 47.99 -9.70 23.76
C THR A 100 48.61 -8.30 23.91
N PRO A 101 49.96 -8.16 23.85
CA PRO A 101 50.65 -7.21 24.73
C PRO A 101 50.66 -5.76 24.23
N ALA A 102 50.76 -4.82 25.18
CA ALA A 102 51.02 -3.42 24.87
C ALA A 102 52.40 -3.27 24.17
N PRO A 103 52.50 -2.51 23.06
CA PRO A 103 53.77 -2.28 22.38
C PRO A 103 54.73 -1.47 23.27
N GLU A 104 55.97 -1.91 23.32
CA GLU A 104 57.02 -1.42 24.22
C GLU A 104 57.52 -0.02 23.81
N ILE A 105 57.12 1.02 24.56
CA ILE A 105 57.66 2.38 24.42
C ILE A 105 58.84 2.55 25.38
N ALA A 106 60.05 2.48 24.83
CA ALA A 106 61.32 2.72 25.51
C ALA A 106 62.04 3.97 24.90
N PRO A 107 62.93 4.66 25.63
CA PRO A 107 62.44 5.71 26.52
C PRO A 107 63.14 7.06 26.35
N VAL A 108 62.43 8.15 26.66
CA VAL A 108 63.04 9.47 26.91
C VAL A 108 63.03 9.74 28.41
N MET A 109 64.20 9.99 29.00
CA MET A 109 64.35 10.12 30.46
C MET A 109 63.84 11.47 31.02
N PRO A 110 63.42 11.52 32.29
CA PRO A 110 62.73 12.67 32.88
C PRO A 110 63.62 13.61 33.72
N ALA A 111 63.12 14.84 33.91
CA ALA A 111 63.27 15.60 35.16
C ALA A 111 61.83 15.98 35.60
N ALA A 112 61.31 15.61 36.78
CA ALA A 112 61.77 15.93 38.14
C ALA A 112 61.56 17.42 38.50
N THR A 113 60.80 17.82 39.53
CA THR A 113 60.06 17.05 40.56
C THR A 113 58.98 17.93 41.23
N ALA A 114 57.84 17.35 41.65
CA ALA A 114 57.02 17.85 42.77
C ALA A 114 56.05 16.76 43.29
N GLN A 115 55.82 16.69 44.61
CA GLN A 115 54.85 15.80 45.26
C GLN A 115 53.69 16.61 45.90
N PRO A 116 52.52 16.00 46.18
CA PRO A 116 51.32 16.70 46.65
C PRO A 116 51.15 16.73 48.20
N THR A 117 50.07 17.40 48.65
CA THR A 117 49.52 17.48 50.04
C THR A 117 50.27 18.43 51.01
N PRO A 118 49.66 18.97 52.11
CA PRO A 118 48.39 18.54 52.74
C PRO A 118 47.34 19.60 53.14
N VAL A 119 46.22 19.04 53.59
CA VAL A 119 45.04 19.53 54.35
C VAL A 119 45.24 20.73 55.30
N VAL A 120 44.27 21.67 55.30
CA VAL A 120 43.82 22.44 56.49
C VAL A 120 42.30 22.74 56.38
N ASP A 121 41.51 22.37 57.39
CA ASP A 121 40.13 22.87 57.64
C ASP A 121 40.15 24.12 58.54
N PRO A 122 39.08 24.94 58.55
CA PRO A 122 38.32 25.01 59.82
C PRO A 122 36.80 25.22 59.70
N VAL A 123 36.06 24.27 60.28
CA VAL A 123 34.96 24.44 61.28
C VAL A 123 34.18 25.77 61.32
N THR A 124 32.85 25.69 61.17
CA THR A 124 31.84 26.17 62.15
C THR A 124 30.48 25.51 61.87
N SER A 125 29.69 25.26 62.92
CA SER A 125 28.51 24.37 62.91
C SER A 125 27.16 25.15 62.81
N PRO A 126 25.96 24.57 63.08
CA PRO A 126 24.87 24.62 62.09
C PRO A 126 23.69 25.52 62.46
N GLN A 127 22.83 25.82 61.50
CA GLN A 127 21.51 26.40 61.74
C GLN A 127 20.42 25.67 60.95
N ALA A 128 19.37 25.21 61.64
CA ALA A 128 18.25 24.49 61.04
C ALA A 128 17.14 25.47 60.61
N THR A 129 16.60 25.28 59.41
CA THR A 129 15.39 25.96 58.93
C THR A 129 14.35 24.93 58.47
N ALA A 130 13.10 25.14 58.88
CA ALA A 130 11.98 24.21 58.68
C ALA A 130 11.55 24.07 57.19
N PRO A 131 10.88 22.96 56.81
CA PRO A 131 10.36 22.79 55.46
C PRO A 131 9.26 23.82 55.13
N VAL A 132 9.37 24.44 53.95
CA VAL A 132 8.38 25.39 53.41
C VAL A 132 7.12 24.63 52.95
N PRO A 133 5.90 25.09 53.27
CA PRO A 133 4.68 24.37 52.93
C PRO A 133 4.36 24.41 51.42
N VAL A 134 4.13 23.24 50.84
CA VAL A 134 3.68 23.11 49.44
C VAL A 134 2.23 23.60 49.31
N VAL A 135 2.04 24.75 48.65
CA VAL A 135 0.72 25.30 48.35
C VAL A 135 0.00 24.42 47.33
N ARG A 136 -0.94 23.59 47.78
CA ARG A 136 -1.84 22.82 46.91
C ARG A 136 -2.81 23.74 46.17
N VAL A 137 -2.46 24.14 44.95
CA VAL A 137 -3.38 24.79 44.01
C VAL A 137 -4.52 23.81 43.68
N ARG A 138 -5.71 24.04 44.26
CA ARG A 138 -6.93 23.28 43.92
C ARG A 138 -7.37 23.65 42.51
N ARG A 139 -7.19 22.73 41.55
CA ARG A 139 -7.83 22.85 40.22
C ARG A 139 -9.37 22.72 40.37
N PRO A 140 -10.17 23.43 39.56
CA PRO A 140 -11.63 23.37 39.64
C PRO A 140 -12.17 21.99 39.24
N PRO A 141 -13.38 21.61 39.69
CA PRO A 141 -14.01 20.33 39.34
C PRO A 141 -14.30 20.27 37.84
N ARG A 142 -13.65 19.33 37.14
CA ARG A 142 -13.89 19.09 35.72
C ARG A 142 -15.26 18.43 35.55
N VAL A 143 -16.20 19.12 34.89
CA VAL A 143 -17.54 18.59 34.60
C VAL A 143 -17.39 17.29 33.80
N ARG A 144 -18.06 16.22 34.26
CA ARG A 144 -18.10 14.94 33.55
C ARG A 144 -18.97 15.08 32.29
N GLY A 145 -18.33 15.27 31.14
CA GLY A 145 -18.96 14.96 29.85
C GLY A 145 -19.22 13.46 29.79
N GLY A 146 -20.48 13.05 29.83
CA GLY A 146 -20.86 11.64 29.73
C GLY A 146 -20.72 11.15 28.29
N GLN A 147 -19.76 10.25 28.04
CA GLN A 147 -19.82 9.41 26.84
C GLN A 147 -20.95 8.38 26.99
N PRO A 148 -21.65 8.00 25.91
CA PRO A 148 -22.76 7.07 25.99
C PRO A 148 -22.25 5.66 26.36
N MET A 149 -22.75 5.11 27.47
CA MET A 149 -22.56 3.69 27.75
C MET A 149 -23.26 2.85 26.68
N LEU A 150 -22.49 2.04 25.94
CA LEU A 150 -23.06 1.01 25.08
C LEU A 150 -23.85 0.02 25.96
N SER A 151 -25.12 -0.19 25.62
CA SER A 151 -26.07 -0.74 26.58
C SER A 151 -25.90 -2.26 26.79
N TYR A 152 -25.67 -2.66 28.05
CA TYR A 152 -25.70 -4.07 28.48
C TYR A 152 -27.02 -4.80 28.15
N TRP A 153 -28.08 -4.05 27.83
CA TRP A 153 -29.39 -4.57 27.44
C TRP A 153 -29.35 -5.44 26.17
N HIS A 154 -28.41 -5.19 25.25
CA HIS A 154 -28.26 -5.99 24.02
C HIS A 154 -27.70 -7.40 24.26
N TYR A 155 -26.85 -7.59 25.28
CA TYR A 155 -26.38 -8.92 25.68
C TYR A 155 -27.51 -9.73 26.35
N SER A 156 -28.37 -9.06 27.12
CA SER A 156 -29.56 -9.68 27.72
C SER A 156 -30.53 -10.25 26.66
N THR A 157 -30.86 -9.46 25.63
CA THR A 157 -31.75 -9.93 24.56
C THR A 157 -31.10 -11.01 23.69
N LEU A 158 -29.81 -10.93 23.41
CA LEU A 158 -29.07 -11.97 22.67
C LEU A 158 -29.07 -13.31 23.44
N LEU A 159 -28.80 -13.28 24.75
CA LEU A 159 -28.84 -14.47 25.62
C LEU A 159 -30.25 -15.06 25.74
N ALA A 160 -31.29 -14.21 25.82
CA ALA A 160 -32.69 -14.67 25.84
C ALA A 160 -33.09 -15.38 24.54
N VAL A 161 -32.71 -14.83 23.38
CA VAL A 161 -32.95 -15.45 22.06
C VAL A 161 -32.17 -16.77 21.93
N LEU A 162 -30.90 -16.80 22.36
CA LEU A 162 -30.09 -18.01 22.33
C LEU A 162 -30.67 -19.11 23.24
N GLY A 163 -31.13 -18.75 24.44
CA GLY A 163 -31.80 -19.65 25.37
C GLY A 163 -33.09 -20.24 24.81
N LEU A 164 -33.94 -19.41 24.18
CA LEU A 164 -35.15 -19.88 23.50
C LEU A 164 -34.82 -20.80 22.31
N LEU A 165 -33.76 -20.52 21.55
CA LEU A 165 -33.30 -21.38 20.47
C LEU A 165 -32.81 -22.74 20.99
N CYS A 166 -32.05 -22.75 22.09
CA CYS A 166 -31.61 -23.98 22.77
C CYS A 166 -32.80 -24.80 23.30
N ILE A 167 -33.82 -24.16 23.89
CA ILE A 167 -35.06 -24.83 24.33
C ILE A 167 -35.80 -25.43 23.13
N GLY A 168 -35.94 -24.68 22.03
CA GLY A 168 -36.57 -25.19 20.79
C GLY A 168 -35.83 -26.40 20.20
N VAL A 169 -34.49 -26.40 20.21
CA VAL A 169 -33.67 -27.55 19.79
C VAL A 169 -33.81 -28.73 20.76
N ALA A 170 -33.85 -28.49 22.07
CA ALA A 170 -34.01 -29.54 23.07
C ALA A 170 -35.39 -30.22 22.97
N LEU A 171 -36.46 -29.46 22.76
CA LEU A 171 -37.80 -29.98 22.48
C LEU A 171 -37.82 -30.77 21.16
N LYS A 172 -37.26 -30.21 20.07
CA LYS A 172 -37.23 -30.88 18.75
C LYS A 172 -36.37 -32.16 18.73
N ARG A 173 -35.41 -32.31 19.64
CA ARG A 173 -34.61 -33.54 19.84
C ARG A 173 -35.13 -34.47 20.93
N GLY A 174 -36.27 -34.15 21.57
CA GLY A 174 -36.84 -34.96 22.65
C GLY A 174 -35.99 -35.01 23.93
N TRP A 175 -35.04 -34.09 24.09
CA TRP A 175 -34.17 -34.00 25.28
C TRP A 175 -34.88 -33.39 26.50
N VAL A 176 -36.02 -32.74 26.28
CA VAL A 176 -36.93 -32.24 27.31
C VAL A 176 -38.35 -32.59 26.90
N SER A 177 -39.12 -33.20 27.81
CA SER A 177 -40.57 -33.38 27.67
C SER A 177 -41.31 -32.36 28.53
N LEU A 178 -42.33 -31.72 27.96
CA LEU A 178 -43.23 -30.84 28.70
C LEU A 178 -44.38 -31.68 29.28
N ASP A 179 -44.58 -31.58 30.59
CA ASP A 179 -45.76 -32.11 31.28
C ASP A 179 -47.03 -31.45 30.72
N PRO A 180 -47.93 -32.19 30.05
CA PRO A 180 -49.09 -31.60 29.39
C PRO A 180 -50.06 -30.94 30.38
N GLN A 181 -50.11 -31.38 31.65
CA GLN A 181 -50.93 -30.73 32.67
C GLN A 181 -50.35 -29.38 33.15
N ARG A 182 -49.07 -29.11 32.90
CA ARG A 182 -48.44 -27.80 33.12
C ARG A 182 -48.55 -26.90 31.90
N ALA A 183 -48.40 -27.44 30.69
CA ALA A 183 -48.59 -26.69 29.45
C ALA A 183 -50.00 -26.09 29.33
N ALA A 184 -51.03 -26.87 29.69
CA ALA A 184 -52.42 -26.42 29.71
C ALA A 184 -52.67 -25.21 30.64
N LYS A 185 -51.94 -25.09 31.76
CA LYS A 185 -52.03 -23.94 32.69
C LYS A 185 -51.35 -22.67 32.16
N LEU A 186 -50.59 -22.75 31.07
CA LEU A 186 -49.95 -21.63 30.39
C LEU A 186 -50.65 -21.27 29.06
N GLY A 187 -51.81 -21.87 28.76
CA GLY A 187 -52.59 -21.59 27.56
C GLY A 187 -52.02 -22.15 26.26
N ILE A 188 -51.04 -23.05 26.33
CA ILE A 188 -50.38 -23.63 25.15
C ILE A 188 -51.07 -24.95 24.78
N THR A 189 -51.91 -24.92 23.73
CA THR A 189 -52.45 -26.13 23.10
C THR A 189 -51.42 -26.74 22.16
N VAL A 190 -51.14 -28.03 22.33
CA VAL A 190 -50.25 -28.82 21.46
C VAL A 190 -51.08 -29.87 20.74
N GLU A 191 -51.09 -29.82 19.41
CA GLU A 191 -51.86 -30.73 18.56
C GLU A 191 -50.97 -31.85 18.01
N SER A 192 -51.26 -33.10 18.39
CA SER A 192 -50.44 -34.26 18.08
C SER A 192 -50.87 -34.95 16.79
N GLN A 193 -50.12 -34.75 15.70
CA GLN A 193 -50.18 -35.63 14.53
C GLN A 193 -49.24 -36.84 14.74
N ALA A 194 -49.80 -38.04 14.71
CA ALA A 194 -49.03 -39.29 14.77
C ALA A 194 -48.63 -39.76 13.36
N LEU A 195 -47.44 -40.35 13.25
CA LEU A 195 -46.95 -40.97 12.01
C LEU A 195 -47.53 -42.39 11.82
N PRO A 196 -47.73 -42.84 10.58
CA PRO A 196 -48.27 -44.17 10.27
C PRO A 196 -47.24 -45.29 10.46
N VAL A 197 -47.73 -46.53 10.58
CA VAL A 197 -46.94 -47.77 10.63
C VAL A 197 -47.47 -48.74 9.57
N ASP A 198 -46.58 -49.34 8.79
CA ASP A 198 -46.93 -50.34 7.77
C ASP A 198 -47.38 -51.68 8.38
N THR A 199 -48.55 -52.19 7.98
CA THR A 199 -48.67 -53.57 7.46
C THR A 199 -49.97 -53.81 6.69
N ALA A 200 -49.88 -54.60 5.61
CA ALA A 200 -51.00 -55.23 4.90
C ALA A 200 -51.45 -56.54 5.65
N PRO A 201 -52.61 -57.19 5.37
CA PRO A 201 -53.36 -57.17 4.09
C PRO A 201 -54.92 -57.12 4.15
N SER A 202 -55.50 -57.22 2.95
CA SER A 202 -56.91 -57.34 2.49
C SER A 202 -57.79 -58.39 3.24
N PRO A 203 -59.16 -58.42 3.10
CA PRO A 203 -59.93 -58.04 1.89
C PRO A 203 -61.37 -57.42 2.00
N GLN A 204 -61.84 -56.85 0.87
CA GLN A 204 -63.25 -56.73 0.34
C GLN A 204 -64.39 -56.18 1.25
N THR A 205 -65.23 -55.20 0.84
CA THR A 205 -66.52 -55.45 0.13
C THR A 205 -67.35 -54.16 -0.13
N ILE A 206 -67.67 -53.87 -1.41
CA ILE A 206 -68.93 -53.35 -2.04
C ILE A 206 -69.73 -52.14 -1.46
N ALA A 207 -69.81 -51.05 -2.27
CA ALA A 207 -70.94 -50.11 -2.57
C ALA A 207 -71.65 -49.30 -1.43
N ASP A 208 -72.54 -48.32 -1.67
CA ASP A 208 -73.11 -47.70 -2.91
C ASP A 208 -73.50 -46.20 -2.69
N ALA A 209 -74.07 -45.51 -3.70
CA ALA A 209 -74.33 -44.05 -3.73
C ALA A 209 -75.75 -43.59 -3.31
N ASN A 210 -75.94 -42.28 -2.98
CA ASN A 210 -77.11 -41.43 -3.37
C ASN A 210 -77.02 -39.94 -2.93
N ARG A 211 -78.08 -39.13 -3.19
CA ARG A 211 -78.13 -37.65 -3.36
C ARG A 211 -79.50 -37.03 -2.94
N ASP A 212 -79.71 -35.72 -2.64
CA ASP A 212 -78.81 -34.59 -2.26
C ASP A 212 -79.34 -33.88 -0.96
N GLU A 213 -80.04 -32.72 -0.85
CA GLU A 213 -80.53 -31.68 -1.79
C GLU A 213 -80.79 -30.30 -1.06
N THR A 214 -81.73 -29.47 -1.54
CA THR A 214 -82.08 -28.06 -1.16
C THR A 214 -82.55 -27.83 0.30
N ALA A 215 -82.29 -26.73 1.05
CA ALA A 215 -82.06 -25.27 0.78
C ALA A 215 -83.35 -24.40 0.70
N ASP A 216 -83.44 -23.15 1.23
CA ASP A 216 -82.51 -22.37 2.10
C ASP A 216 -83.18 -21.21 2.92
N PRO A 217 -83.74 -20.11 2.35
CA PRO A 217 -83.88 -18.79 3.02
C PRO A 217 -85.34 -18.39 3.37
N PRO A 218 -85.66 -17.21 3.96
CA PRO A 218 -84.83 -16.04 4.35
C PRO A 218 -84.97 -15.65 5.86
N GLY A 219 -84.34 -14.59 6.40
CA GLY A 219 -83.36 -13.64 5.85
C GLY A 219 -83.79 -12.16 5.92
N GLY A 220 -83.14 -11.34 6.76
CA GLY A 220 -83.41 -9.90 6.96
C GLY A 220 -82.93 -9.40 8.33
N THR A 221 -82.94 -8.11 8.71
CA THR A 221 -83.10 -6.80 8.01
C THR A 221 -82.81 -5.71 9.05
N ALA A 222 -82.19 -4.55 8.79
CA ALA A 222 -81.56 -3.97 7.59
C ALA A 222 -80.60 -2.83 8.04
N THR A 223 -80.10 -2.01 7.09
CA THR A 223 -79.20 -0.83 7.26
C THR A 223 -77.74 -1.14 7.64
N SER A 224 -76.72 -0.38 7.22
CA SER A 224 -76.63 0.56 6.07
C SER A 224 -75.16 0.81 5.65
N ASN A 225 -75.00 1.42 4.47
CA ASN A 225 -73.92 2.25 3.92
C ASN A 225 -72.46 2.15 4.44
N LEU A 226 -71.42 2.12 3.59
CA LEU A 226 -71.29 1.83 2.14
C LEU A 226 -69.78 1.84 1.75
N LYS A 227 -69.27 0.83 1.01
CA LYS A 227 -68.32 0.92 -0.16
C LYS A 227 -67.45 -0.32 -0.41
N GLN A 228 -66.96 -0.38 -1.66
CA GLN A 228 -66.26 -1.45 -2.38
C GLN A 228 -65.40 -0.73 -3.48
N ALA A 229 -64.48 -1.33 -4.27
CA ALA A 229 -64.13 -2.74 -4.48
C ALA A 229 -62.61 -2.89 -4.85
N THR A 230 -62.28 -3.95 -5.59
CA THR A 230 -60.98 -4.28 -6.21
C THR A 230 -61.24 -4.67 -7.67
N MET A 231 -60.31 -4.43 -8.62
CA MET A 231 -59.93 -5.37 -9.72
C MET A 231 -59.01 -4.79 -10.83
N GLU A 232 -58.25 -5.70 -11.42
CA GLU A 232 -57.55 -5.71 -12.73
C GLU A 232 -58.47 -6.27 -13.86
N PRO A 233 -58.06 -6.46 -15.15
CA PRO A 233 -57.01 -5.86 -16.00
C PRO A 233 -57.50 -5.52 -17.46
N LEU A 234 -56.52 -5.29 -18.39
CA LEU A 234 -56.49 -5.71 -19.82
C LEU A 234 -56.86 -4.74 -20.98
N ALA A 235 -55.96 -4.73 -22.00
CA ALA A 235 -56.17 -4.71 -23.47
C ALA A 235 -56.32 -3.40 -24.34
N THR A 236 -55.20 -3.06 -25.02
CA THR A 236 -55.05 -2.80 -26.49
C THR A 236 -55.52 -1.51 -27.21
N ASN A 237 -54.75 -1.18 -28.28
CA ASN A 237 -54.92 -0.17 -29.35
C ASN A 237 -54.63 1.31 -28.96
N ASP A 238 -54.12 2.19 -29.84
CA ASP A 238 -54.08 2.20 -31.32
C ASP A 238 -52.71 2.70 -31.92
N ALA A 239 -52.63 2.98 -33.23
CA ALA A 239 -51.39 3.05 -34.02
C ALA A 239 -50.99 4.43 -34.63
N SER A 240 -49.85 4.44 -35.37
CA SER A 240 -49.39 5.47 -36.34
C SER A 240 -48.82 6.81 -35.80
N SER A 241 -47.93 7.56 -36.50
CA SER A 241 -47.08 7.30 -37.69
C SER A 241 -46.18 8.52 -38.04
N LYS A 242 -44.87 8.32 -38.30
CA LYS A 242 -43.96 9.18 -39.13
C LYS A 242 -43.70 10.63 -38.64
N ASN A 243 -42.75 11.42 -39.18
CA ASN A 243 -41.38 11.20 -39.72
C ASN A 243 -40.70 12.61 -39.90
N GLU A 244 -39.42 12.64 -40.30
CA GLU A 244 -38.69 13.77 -40.92
C GLU A 244 -38.09 14.89 -40.04
N SER A 245 -36.84 15.25 -40.38
CA SER A 245 -36.09 16.47 -40.03
C SER A 245 -35.80 17.23 -41.34
N PRO A 246 -35.35 18.52 -41.34
CA PRO A 246 -33.90 18.77 -41.54
C PRO A 246 -33.28 20.14 -41.10
N LEU A 247 -31.93 20.16 -41.00
CA LEU A 247 -30.93 21.22 -41.39
C LEU A 247 -31.03 22.72 -40.94
N VAL A 248 -30.17 23.15 -39.99
CA VAL A 248 -28.88 23.94 -40.12
C VAL A 248 -28.71 24.89 -41.36
N PRO A 249 -27.98 26.08 -41.36
CA PRO A 249 -27.16 26.83 -40.35
C PRO A 249 -27.46 28.38 -40.27
N THR A 250 -26.60 29.20 -39.60
CA THR A 250 -25.93 30.47 -40.11
C THR A 250 -25.04 31.15 -39.02
N GLN A 251 -24.19 32.15 -39.36
CA GLN A 251 -23.06 32.72 -38.58
C GLN A 251 -23.21 34.23 -38.18
N SER A 252 -22.29 34.67 -37.29
CA SER A 252 -21.55 35.96 -37.27
C SER A 252 -22.05 37.21 -36.49
N ASP A 253 -21.04 38.05 -36.20
CA ASP A 253 -20.97 39.45 -35.73
C ASP A 253 -21.06 39.65 -34.19
N ALA A 254 -20.07 40.23 -33.46
CA ALA A 254 -19.29 41.49 -33.62
C ALA A 254 -20.18 42.75 -33.40
N ILE A 255 -19.84 43.79 -32.62
CA ILE A 255 -18.58 44.54 -32.42
C ILE A 255 -18.60 45.24 -31.03
N ALA A 256 -17.44 45.45 -30.37
CA ALA A 256 -17.02 46.73 -29.74
C ALA A 256 -15.60 46.64 -29.11
N ASN A 257 -14.82 47.73 -29.15
CA ASN A 257 -13.38 47.73 -28.79
C ASN A 257 -12.90 49.10 -28.25
N LEU A 258 -12.27 49.11 -27.08
CA LEU A 258 -11.42 50.18 -26.51
C LEU A 258 -10.45 49.52 -25.50
N GLY A 259 -9.16 49.86 -25.36
CA GLY A 259 -8.27 50.72 -26.15
C GLY A 259 -6.82 50.62 -25.60
N HIS A 260 -5.79 50.71 -26.46
CA HIS A 260 -4.37 50.58 -26.06
C HIS A 260 -3.82 51.86 -25.38
N PRO A 261 -2.63 51.82 -24.73
CA PRO A 261 -1.35 51.83 -25.47
C PRO A 261 -0.39 50.68 -25.10
N ALA A 262 0.59 50.42 -25.95
CA ALA A 262 1.61 49.37 -25.78
C ALA A 262 3.03 49.91 -26.04
N THR A 263 4.03 49.30 -25.38
CA THR A 263 5.47 49.48 -25.64
C THR A 263 6.19 48.15 -25.30
N GLY A 264 7.09 47.59 -26.12
CA GLY A 264 7.49 48.07 -27.44
C GLY A 264 8.64 47.29 -28.11
N LEU A 265 8.58 45.95 -28.16
CA LEU A 265 9.49 45.07 -28.95
C LEU A 265 10.98 45.08 -28.49
N PRO A 266 11.87 44.20 -29.01
CA PRO A 266 11.73 43.20 -30.07
C PRO A 266 11.61 41.74 -29.60
N ALA A 267 11.24 40.86 -30.54
CA ALA A 267 11.48 39.44 -30.44
C ALA A 267 12.87 39.10 -30.99
N GLU A 268 13.56 38.16 -30.37
CA GLU A 268 14.78 37.55 -30.90
C GLU A 268 14.52 36.05 -31.11
N SER A 269 15.03 35.49 -32.20
CA SER A 269 14.61 34.19 -32.72
C SER A 269 15.55 33.06 -32.34
N SER A 270 14.96 31.95 -31.90
CA SER A 270 15.50 30.59 -32.06
C SER A 270 16.89 30.32 -31.44
N GLU A 271 16.88 29.70 -30.26
CA GLU A 271 17.89 28.66 -29.98
C GLU A 271 17.25 27.48 -29.23
N SER A 272 17.78 26.28 -29.47
CA SER A 272 17.12 25.01 -29.16
C SER A 272 17.41 24.51 -27.74
N GLY A 273 16.36 24.41 -26.91
CA GLY A 273 16.40 23.66 -25.65
C GLY A 273 16.03 22.19 -25.87
N GLU A 274 16.75 21.28 -25.21
CA GLU A 274 16.68 19.84 -25.49
C GLU A 274 15.30 19.22 -25.15
N SER A 275 14.68 18.57 -26.13
CA SER A 275 13.51 17.73 -25.91
C SER A 275 13.93 16.47 -25.14
N GLN A 276 13.27 16.19 -24.02
CA GLN A 276 13.37 14.86 -23.41
C GLN A 276 12.88 13.79 -24.43
N PRO A 277 13.42 12.56 -24.40
CA PRO A 277 12.95 11.49 -25.26
C PRO A 277 11.55 11.04 -24.84
N SER A 278 10.54 11.70 -25.42
CA SER A 278 9.15 11.24 -25.38
C SER A 278 9.05 9.92 -26.13
N VAL A 279 8.48 8.90 -25.49
CA VAL A 279 7.95 7.74 -26.20
C VAL A 279 6.80 8.26 -27.06
N ASP A 280 6.97 8.28 -28.38
CA ASP A 280 5.94 8.73 -29.32
C ASP A 280 4.86 7.65 -29.43
N LEU A 281 3.87 7.73 -28.54
CA LEU A 281 2.72 6.81 -28.49
C LEU A 281 1.84 7.00 -29.72
N ASP A 282 1.45 5.91 -30.37
CA ASP A 282 0.67 5.94 -31.61
C ASP A 282 -0.66 6.72 -31.46
N VAL A 283 -1.12 7.36 -32.54
CA VAL A 283 -2.44 8.00 -32.56
C VAL A 283 -3.52 6.94 -32.43
N LEU A 284 -4.49 7.13 -31.53
CA LEU A 284 -5.66 6.25 -31.37
C LEU A 284 -6.41 6.07 -32.71
N PRO A 285 -6.42 4.87 -33.32
CA PRO A 285 -6.97 4.71 -34.67
C PRO A 285 -8.49 4.91 -34.74
N SER A 286 -8.98 5.51 -35.82
CA SER A 286 -10.40 5.78 -36.03
C SER A 286 -10.76 5.91 -37.52
N GLY A 287 -12.05 5.79 -37.84
CA GLY A 287 -12.57 5.88 -39.21
C GLY A 287 -12.10 4.76 -40.14
N GLN A 288 -12.09 5.03 -41.44
CA GLN A 288 -11.87 4.04 -42.50
C GLN A 288 -10.65 3.11 -42.29
N PRO A 289 -9.44 3.58 -41.90
CA PRO A 289 -8.31 2.68 -41.67
C PRO A 289 -8.57 1.63 -40.57
N LEU A 290 -9.32 2.00 -39.52
CA LEU A 290 -9.72 1.06 -38.47
C LEU A 290 -10.79 0.08 -38.99
N ASP A 291 -11.73 0.53 -39.80
CA ASP A 291 -12.77 -0.33 -40.36
C ASP A 291 -12.20 -1.35 -41.36
N GLU A 292 -11.22 -0.95 -42.16
CA GLU A 292 -10.42 -1.84 -43.01
C GLU A 292 -9.62 -2.86 -42.18
N ALA A 293 -8.89 -2.42 -41.14
CA ALA A 293 -8.14 -3.31 -40.26
C ALA A 293 -9.04 -4.30 -39.49
N MET A 294 -10.19 -3.86 -38.97
CA MET A 294 -11.18 -4.74 -38.35
C MET A 294 -11.76 -5.76 -39.34
N SER A 295 -11.91 -5.38 -40.61
CA SER A 295 -12.39 -6.28 -41.66
C SER A 295 -11.36 -7.37 -41.98
N LEU A 296 -10.08 -7.00 -42.07
CA LEU A 296 -8.96 -7.93 -42.22
C LEU A 296 -8.84 -8.88 -41.01
N VAL A 297 -8.99 -8.38 -39.79
CA VAL A 297 -9.04 -9.21 -38.57
C VAL A 297 -10.23 -10.19 -38.60
N SER A 298 -11.40 -9.76 -39.08
CA SER A 298 -12.55 -10.64 -39.26
C SER A 298 -12.28 -11.76 -40.28
N GLU A 299 -11.55 -11.48 -41.36
CA GLU A 299 -11.15 -12.47 -42.37
C GLU A 299 -10.10 -13.46 -41.83
N LEU A 300 -9.00 -12.95 -41.25
CA LEU A 300 -7.87 -13.76 -40.75
C LEU A 300 -8.28 -14.77 -39.66
N TYR A 301 -9.23 -14.41 -38.80
CA TYR A 301 -9.66 -15.25 -37.67
C TYR A 301 -10.98 -16.00 -37.94
N LYS A 302 -11.57 -15.84 -39.14
CA LYS A 302 -12.88 -16.39 -39.54
C LYS A 302 -13.07 -17.89 -39.23
N GLU A 303 -12.09 -18.71 -39.59
CA GLU A 303 -12.14 -20.15 -39.35
C GLU A 303 -12.04 -20.46 -37.85
N LYS A 304 -11.12 -19.79 -37.14
CA LYS A 304 -10.98 -19.91 -35.67
C LYS A 304 -12.28 -19.52 -34.95
N TYR A 305 -12.98 -18.48 -35.41
CA TYR A 305 -14.29 -18.07 -34.88
C TYR A 305 -15.38 -19.11 -35.10
N ARG A 306 -15.44 -19.75 -36.26
CA ARG A 306 -16.40 -20.83 -36.55
C ARG A 306 -16.16 -22.04 -35.65
N ASP A 307 -14.89 -22.32 -35.36
CA ASP A 307 -14.50 -23.52 -34.65
C ASP A 307 -14.55 -23.34 -33.11
N ALA A 308 -14.34 -22.12 -32.61
CA ALA A 308 -14.49 -21.74 -31.19
C ALA A 308 -15.97 -21.61 -30.76
N LYS A 309 -16.56 -22.73 -30.30
CA LYS A 309 -18.00 -22.85 -30.01
C LYS A 309 -18.33 -22.58 -28.54
N THR A 310 -17.43 -22.96 -27.64
CA THR A 310 -17.56 -22.78 -26.18
C THR A 310 -16.99 -21.45 -25.73
N THR A 311 -17.44 -20.98 -24.56
CA THR A 311 -16.89 -19.79 -23.89
C THR A 311 -15.38 -19.87 -23.66
N ASN A 312 -14.86 -21.04 -23.28
CA ASN A 312 -13.42 -21.21 -23.07
C ASN A 312 -12.62 -21.10 -24.38
N GLU A 313 -13.08 -21.72 -25.48
CA GLU A 313 -12.41 -21.62 -26.78
C GLU A 313 -12.40 -20.18 -27.30
N LYS A 314 -13.49 -19.43 -27.11
CA LYS A 314 -13.56 -18.00 -27.49
C LYS A 314 -12.66 -17.12 -26.63
N ILE A 315 -12.54 -17.39 -25.34
CA ILE A 315 -11.60 -16.69 -24.44
C ILE A 315 -10.16 -16.97 -24.88
N SER A 316 -9.83 -18.24 -25.18
CA SER A 316 -8.51 -18.61 -25.73
C SER A 316 -8.23 -17.95 -27.08
N LEU A 317 -9.22 -17.85 -27.96
CA LEU A 317 -9.12 -17.14 -29.24
C LEU A 317 -8.82 -15.65 -29.03
N ALA A 318 -9.51 -14.99 -28.09
CA ALA A 318 -9.27 -13.60 -27.75
C ALA A 318 -7.89 -13.38 -27.10
N GLN A 319 -7.43 -14.30 -26.26
CA GLN A 319 -6.07 -14.28 -25.69
C GLN A 319 -5.00 -14.47 -26.77
N GLN A 320 -5.23 -15.32 -27.77
CA GLN A 320 -4.36 -15.39 -28.95
C GLN A 320 -4.37 -14.05 -29.71
N MET A 321 -5.53 -13.46 -30.01
CA MET A 321 -5.60 -12.16 -30.70
C MET A 321 -4.90 -11.04 -29.92
N GLN A 322 -4.89 -11.09 -28.59
CA GLN A 322 -4.10 -10.18 -27.75
C GLN A 322 -2.59 -10.38 -27.97
N GLN A 323 -2.11 -11.63 -27.95
CA GLN A 323 -0.70 -11.99 -28.17
C GLN A 323 -0.22 -11.70 -29.60
N ASP A 324 -1.06 -11.95 -30.60
CA ASP A 324 -0.80 -11.65 -32.01
C ASP A 324 -0.70 -10.12 -32.21
N GLY A 325 -1.56 -9.34 -31.53
CA GLY A 325 -1.46 -7.87 -31.48
C GLY A 325 -0.18 -7.35 -30.80
N VAL A 326 0.32 -8.00 -29.75
CA VAL A 326 1.62 -7.66 -29.13
C VAL A 326 2.79 -7.88 -30.11
N GLN A 327 2.66 -8.81 -31.05
CA GLN A 327 3.66 -9.06 -32.10
C GLN A 327 3.51 -8.12 -33.32
N THR A 328 2.36 -7.48 -33.48
CA THR A 328 2.06 -6.53 -34.57
C THR A 328 2.65 -5.15 -34.25
N ILE A 329 3.98 -5.05 -34.27
CA ILE A 329 4.70 -3.80 -33.91
C ILE A 329 4.62 -2.78 -35.05
N ASP A 330 4.71 -3.25 -36.29
CA ASP A 330 4.82 -2.47 -37.54
C ASP A 330 3.49 -1.96 -38.11
N ASP A 331 2.35 -2.48 -37.65
CA ASP A 331 1.01 -1.96 -37.96
C ASP A 331 0.23 -1.60 -36.67
N PRO A 332 0.30 -0.34 -36.21
CA PRO A 332 -0.49 0.15 -35.08
C PRO A 332 -2.01 0.08 -35.30
N VAL A 333 -2.50 0.17 -36.54
CA VAL A 333 -3.94 0.16 -36.82
C VAL A 333 -4.48 -1.27 -36.72
N GLY A 334 -3.76 -2.24 -37.29
CA GLY A 334 -4.00 -3.68 -37.11
C GLY A 334 -3.85 -4.14 -35.66
N ARG A 335 -2.81 -3.68 -34.94
CA ARG A 335 -2.63 -3.95 -33.50
C ARG A 335 -3.82 -3.48 -32.68
N PHE A 336 -4.28 -2.25 -32.88
CA PHE A 336 -5.47 -1.73 -32.21
C PHE A 336 -6.74 -2.50 -32.60
N ALA A 337 -6.91 -2.86 -33.89
CA ALA A 337 -8.05 -3.66 -34.34
C ALA A 337 -8.10 -5.04 -33.69
N LEU A 338 -6.96 -5.75 -33.63
CA LEU A 338 -6.82 -7.04 -32.94
C LEU A 338 -7.22 -6.94 -31.47
N TRP A 339 -6.67 -5.95 -30.75
CA TRP A 339 -6.95 -5.72 -29.33
C TRP A 339 -8.40 -5.31 -29.08
N LYS A 340 -8.96 -4.38 -29.86
CA LYS A 340 -10.38 -3.98 -29.78
C LYS A 340 -11.30 -5.19 -29.95
N VAL A 341 -11.09 -5.99 -30.98
CA VAL A 341 -11.92 -7.17 -31.25
C VAL A 341 -11.75 -8.25 -30.17
N ALA A 342 -10.52 -8.49 -29.69
CA ALA A 342 -10.24 -9.41 -28.58
C ALA A 342 -10.95 -8.99 -27.28
N ARG A 343 -10.83 -7.71 -26.88
CA ARG A 343 -11.55 -7.12 -25.74
C ARG A 343 -13.05 -7.35 -25.87
N ASP A 344 -13.62 -7.12 -27.05
CA ASP A 344 -15.05 -7.26 -27.27
C ASP A 344 -15.52 -8.73 -27.21
N ILE A 345 -14.69 -9.72 -27.57
CA ILE A 345 -14.98 -11.14 -27.29
C ILE A 345 -15.01 -11.37 -25.78
N LEU A 346 -13.97 -10.93 -25.06
CA LEU A 346 -13.83 -11.15 -23.62
C LEU A 346 -14.99 -10.52 -22.84
N VAL A 347 -15.44 -9.32 -23.22
CA VAL A 347 -16.65 -8.69 -22.68
C VAL A 347 -17.92 -9.51 -22.98
N ARG A 348 -18.09 -9.98 -24.23
CA ARG A 348 -19.24 -10.84 -24.60
C ARG A 348 -19.25 -12.16 -23.81
N GLU A 349 -18.10 -12.71 -23.47
CA GLU A 349 -17.95 -13.95 -22.70
C GLU A 349 -17.78 -13.75 -21.18
N GLY A 350 -17.87 -12.51 -20.67
CA GLY A 350 -17.82 -12.20 -19.22
C GLY A 350 -16.42 -12.16 -18.59
N ALA A 351 -15.36 -12.29 -19.38
CA ALA A 351 -13.96 -12.33 -18.95
C ALA A 351 -13.39 -10.93 -18.68
N TYR A 352 -13.95 -10.24 -17.68
CA TYR A 352 -13.62 -8.85 -17.32
C TYR A 352 -12.13 -8.59 -17.05
N GLY A 353 -11.43 -9.51 -16.37
CA GLY A 353 -10.01 -9.34 -16.03
C GLY A 353 -9.11 -9.20 -17.26
N PRO A 354 -9.07 -10.21 -18.16
CA PRO A 354 -8.34 -10.11 -19.42
C PRO A 354 -8.81 -8.92 -20.30
N ALA A 355 -10.10 -8.59 -20.30
CA ALA A 355 -10.60 -7.42 -21.03
C ALA A 355 -10.02 -6.10 -20.49
N ILE A 356 -9.86 -5.95 -19.16
CA ILE A 356 -9.16 -4.80 -18.54
C ILE A 356 -7.68 -4.79 -18.95
N THR A 357 -6.98 -5.92 -18.93
CA THR A 357 -5.57 -6.00 -19.36
C THR A 357 -5.36 -5.54 -20.82
N ILE A 358 -6.35 -5.72 -21.69
CA ILE A 358 -6.31 -5.18 -23.06
C ILE A 358 -6.55 -3.66 -23.07
N VAL A 359 -7.40 -3.12 -22.19
CA VAL A 359 -7.55 -1.66 -22.03
C VAL A 359 -6.25 -1.02 -21.53
N ASP A 360 -5.53 -1.68 -20.62
CA ASP A 360 -4.19 -1.26 -20.21
C ASP A 360 -3.21 -1.29 -21.40
N SER A 361 -3.16 -2.42 -22.12
CA SER A 361 -2.29 -2.58 -23.32
C SER A 361 -2.54 -1.50 -24.38
N ILE A 362 -3.80 -1.14 -24.62
CA ILE A 362 -4.18 -0.02 -25.50
C ILE A 362 -3.67 1.30 -24.90
N GLY A 363 -3.92 1.56 -23.62
CA GLY A 363 -3.50 2.79 -22.97
C GLY A 363 -1.97 2.98 -22.91
N ASP A 364 -1.19 1.90 -22.91
CA ASP A 364 0.28 1.92 -22.93
C ASP A 364 0.85 2.07 -24.34
N GLY A 365 0.06 1.79 -25.39
CA GLY A 365 0.48 1.86 -26.80
C GLY A 365 0.03 3.10 -27.56
N TYR A 366 -1.07 3.76 -27.15
CA TYR A 366 -1.67 4.87 -27.89
C TYR A 366 -1.89 6.12 -27.02
N ARG A 367 -1.73 7.30 -27.62
CA ARG A 367 -2.09 8.58 -27.00
C ARG A 367 -3.61 8.83 -27.03
N ASP A 368 -4.06 9.76 -26.19
CA ASP A 368 -5.46 10.20 -26.07
C ASP A 368 -6.47 9.10 -25.65
N VAL A 369 -5.98 8.01 -25.05
CA VAL A 369 -6.81 6.88 -24.55
C VAL A 369 -7.41 7.17 -23.18
N ASP A 370 -8.74 7.22 -23.11
CA ASP A 370 -9.48 7.21 -21.84
C ASP A 370 -9.58 5.78 -21.25
N ARG A 371 -8.50 5.34 -20.61
CA ARG A 371 -8.42 4.05 -19.91
C ARG A 371 -9.55 3.88 -18.89
N GLY A 372 -9.88 4.93 -18.14
CA GLY A 372 -10.87 4.91 -17.06
C GLY A 372 -12.29 4.65 -17.56
N THR A 373 -12.71 5.32 -18.63
CA THR A 373 -14.01 5.05 -19.28
C THR A 373 -14.05 3.63 -19.84
N MET A 374 -12.98 3.19 -20.51
CA MET A 374 -12.93 1.86 -21.11
C MET A 374 -12.96 0.73 -20.06
N LYS A 375 -12.30 0.88 -18.91
CA LYS A 375 -12.39 -0.05 -17.76
C LYS A 375 -13.79 -0.05 -17.14
N MET A 376 -14.38 1.13 -16.95
CA MET A 376 -15.75 1.29 -16.45
C MET A 376 -16.80 0.66 -17.39
N GLU A 377 -16.62 0.76 -18.70
CA GLU A 377 -17.43 0.10 -19.73
C GLU A 377 -17.30 -1.43 -19.64
N VAL A 378 -16.07 -1.95 -19.57
CA VAL A 378 -15.79 -3.40 -19.46
C VAL A 378 -16.43 -3.98 -18.20
N LEU A 379 -16.28 -3.32 -17.04
CA LEU A 379 -16.89 -3.76 -15.79
C LEU A 379 -18.43 -3.78 -15.90
N LYS A 380 -19.05 -2.67 -16.33
CA LYS A 380 -20.51 -2.62 -16.51
C LYS A 380 -21.04 -3.69 -17.45
N SER A 381 -20.40 -3.88 -18.60
CA SER A 381 -20.86 -4.80 -19.66
C SER A 381 -20.64 -6.28 -19.35
N THR A 382 -19.84 -6.60 -18.33
CA THR A 382 -19.58 -7.98 -17.89
C THR A 382 -20.35 -8.39 -16.63
N ALA A 383 -20.88 -7.41 -15.87
CA ALA A 383 -21.48 -7.63 -14.54
C ALA A 383 -22.62 -8.66 -14.52
N ASP A 384 -23.44 -8.78 -15.58
CA ASP A 384 -24.49 -9.80 -15.72
C ASP A 384 -23.97 -11.24 -15.72
N LYS A 385 -22.73 -11.44 -16.17
CA LYS A 385 -22.10 -12.76 -16.37
C LYS A 385 -21.20 -13.17 -15.21
N VAL A 386 -21.05 -12.31 -14.19
CA VAL A 386 -20.24 -12.57 -13.00
C VAL A 386 -20.93 -13.60 -12.11
N THR A 387 -20.38 -14.81 -12.11
CA THR A 387 -20.83 -15.92 -11.26
C THR A 387 -20.54 -15.65 -9.78
N GLY A 388 -21.21 -16.37 -8.87
CA GLY A 388 -21.11 -16.15 -7.42
C GLY A 388 -19.68 -16.19 -6.86
N SER A 389 -18.82 -17.05 -7.39
CA SER A 389 -17.40 -17.15 -7.00
C SER A 389 -16.55 -15.96 -7.49
N GLN A 390 -16.95 -15.31 -8.58
CA GLN A 390 -16.22 -14.19 -9.19
C GLN A 390 -16.57 -12.82 -8.58
N ILE A 391 -17.67 -12.69 -7.83
CA ILE A 391 -18.11 -11.40 -7.26
C ILE A 391 -17.01 -10.76 -6.40
N SER A 392 -16.28 -11.54 -5.61
CA SER A 392 -15.25 -11.00 -4.70
C SER A 392 -14.01 -10.45 -5.41
N SER A 393 -13.65 -11.00 -6.58
CA SER A 393 -12.56 -10.49 -7.43
C SER A 393 -13.06 -9.36 -8.36
N PHE A 394 -14.31 -9.43 -8.82
CA PHE A 394 -14.93 -8.37 -9.60
C PHE A 394 -15.08 -7.09 -8.78
N VAL A 395 -15.57 -7.17 -7.54
CA VAL A 395 -15.65 -6.00 -6.63
C VAL A 395 -14.27 -5.42 -6.33
N ARG A 396 -13.19 -6.23 -6.35
CA ARG A 396 -11.82 -5.70 -6.27
C ARG A 396 -11.47 -4.91 -7.53
N ALA A 397 -11.60 -5.49 -8.72
CA ALA A 397 -11.35 -4.78 -9.98
C ALA A 397 -12.19 -3.48 -10.12
N THR A 398 -13.40 -3.46 -9.53
CA THR A 398 -14.21 -2.24 -9.38
C THR A 398 -13.56 -1.21 -8.47
N THR A 399 -13.12 -1.56 -7.26
CA THR A 399 -12.43 -0.60 -6.36
C THR A 399 -11.13 -0.09 -6.97
N ASP A 400 -10.35 -0.98 -7.60
CA ASP A 400 -9.10 -0.67 -8.27
C ASP A 400 -9.35 0.39 -9.38
N CYS A 401 -10.40 0.22 -10.20
CA CYS A 401 -10.83 1.18 -11.23
C CYS A 401 -11.43 2.48 -10.66
N MET A 402 -12.09 2.44 -9.50
CA MET A 402 -12.61 3.65 -8.84
C MET A 402 -11.47 4.53 -8.32
N GLU A 403 -10.37 3.95 -7.85
CA GLU A 403 -9.19 4.68 -7.38
C GLU A 403 -8.43 5.33 -8.54
N GLU A 404 -8.31 4.66 -9.69
CA GLU A 404 -7.78 5.21 -10.95
C GLU A 404 -8.60 6.40 -11.48
N LEU A 405 -9.94 6.29 -11.46
CA LEU A 405 -10.84 7.40 -11.77
C LEU A 405 -10.72 8.55 -10.76
N SER A 406 -10.45 8.26 -9.49
CA SER A 406 -10.26 9.28 -8.45
C SER A 406 -8.93 10.03 -8.59
N ALA A 407 -7.86 9.32 -8.98
CA ALA A 407 -6.55 9.91 -9.27
C ALA A 407 -6.59 10.88 -10.46
N THR A 408 -7.52 10.67 -11.39
CA THR A 408 -7.79 11.54 -12.55
C THR A 408 -8.91 12.58 -12.29
N GLU A 409 -9.28 12.82 -11.03
CA GLU A 409 -10.32 13.77 -10.59
C GLU A 409 -11.76 13.44 -11.06
N ARG A 410 -11.99 12.26 -11.64
CA ARG A 410 -13.28 11.80 -12.17
C ARG A 410 -14.17 11.14 -11.12
N PHE A 411 -14.33 11.81 -9.98
CA PHE A 411 -15.03 11.28 -8.82
C PHE A 411 -16.49 10.90 -9.11
N ASP A 412 -17.18 11.65 -9.98
CA ASP A 412 -18.53 11.34 -10.45
C ASP A 412 -18.62 9.95 -11.09
N ASP A 413 -17.62 9.55 -11.88
CA ASP A 413 -17.62 8.28 -12.59
C ASP A 413 -17.23 7.12 -11.67
N ALA A 414 -16.27 7.36 -10.76
CA ALA A 414 -15.97 6.44 -9.67
C ALA A 414 -17.22 6.18 -8.79
N ALA A 415 -17.95 7.23 -8.42
CA ALA A 415 -19.18 7.14 -7.63
C ALA A 415 -20.29 6.38 -8.37
N LYS A 416 -20.51 6.67 -9.67
CA LYS A 416 -21.44 5.92 -10.53
C LYS A 416 -21.07 4.44 -10.63
N LEU A 417 -19.79 4.11 -10.80
CA LEU A 417 -19.28 2.74 -10.91
C LEU A 417 -19.49 1.95 -9.60
N GLY A 418 -19.06 2.51 -8.46
CA GLY A 418 -19.23 1.86 -7.17
C GLY A 418 -20.72 1.66 -6.80
N THR A 419 -21.55 2.66 -7.10
CA THR A 419 -23.01 2.59 -6.87
C THR A 419 -23.67 1.51 -7.73
N PHE A 420 -23.33 1.44 -9.02
CA PHE A 420 -23.80 0.38 -9.92
C PHE A 420 -23.45 -1.01 -9.38
N VAL A 421 -22.20 -1.25 -9.00
CA VAL A 421 -21.76 -2.56 -8.50
C VAL A 421 -22.39 -2.92 -7.15
N ALA A 422 -22.56 -1.94 -6.25
CA ALA A 422 -23.27 -2.14 -4.99
C ALA A 422 -24.73 -2.53 -5.20
N GLN A 423 -25.42 -1.89 -6.15
CA GLN A 423 -26.82 -2.20 -6.50
C GLN A 423 -26.98 -3.54 -7.24
N HIS A 424 -26.10 -3.83 -8.20
CA HIS A 424 -26.18 -5.00 -9.08
C HIS A 424 -25.98 -6.33 -8.35
N PHE A 425 -25.05 -6.37 -7.39
CA PHE A 425 -24.80 -7.58 -6.60
C PHE A 425 -25.50 -7.57 -5.24
N GLY A 426 -25.74 -6.40 -4.63
CA GLY A 426 -26.50 -6.26 -3.38
C GLY A 426 -25.99 -7.18 -2.26
N ASP A 427 -26.86 -8.06 -1.77
CA ASP A 427 -26.53 -9.02 -0.70
C ASP A 427 -25.55 -10.13 -1.13
N ARG A 428 -25.38 -10.36 -2.44
CA ARG A 428 -24.41 -11.34 -2.99
C ARG A 428 -22.95 -10.92 -2.76
N ILE A 429 -22.69 -9.65 -2.40
CA ILE A 429 -21.35 -9.19 -2.01
C ILE A 429 -21.04 -9.70 -0.59
N VAL A 430 -19.93 -10.42 -0.40
CA VAL A 430 -19.49 -10.83 0.95
C VAL A 430 -19.18 -9.62 1.83
N SER A 431 -19.47 -9.68 3.13
CA SER A 431 -19.38 -8.54 4.06
C SER A 431 -18.06 -7.77 3.96
N THR A 432 -16.92 -8.45 3.98
CA THR A 432 -15.58 -7.83 3.84
C THR A 432 -15.44 -7.01 2.55
N ARG A 433 -15.99 -7.48 1.43
CA ARG A 433 -15.96 -6.77 0.14
C ARG A 433 -16.99 -5.63 0.08
N ARG A 434 -18.13 -5.76 0.77
CA ARG A 434 -19.10 -4.66 0.94
C ARG A 434 -18.48 -3.52 1.76
N HIS A 435 -17.77 -3.82 2.84
CA HIS A 435 -17.06 -2.81 3.62
C HIS A 435 -15.92 -2.14 2.84
N ALA A 436 -15.14 -2.91 2.06
CA ALA A 436 -14.11 -2.35 1.19
C ALA A 436 -14.71 -1.39 0.13
N LEU A 437 -15.75 -1.82 -0.59
CA LEU A 437 -16.44 -0.98 -1.58
C LEU A 437 -17.01 0.30 -0.95
N ALA A 438 -17.67 0.18 0.20
CA ALA A 438 -18.22 1.33 0.93
C ALA A 438 -17.13 2.30 1.42
N ALA A 439 -15.96 1.81 1.83
CA ALA A 439 -14.82 2.65 2.21
C ALA A 439 -14.28 3.46 1.02
N VAL A 440 -14.15 2.84 -0.16
CA VAL A 440 -13.74 3.55 -1.39
C VAL A 440 -14.82 4.53 -1.85
N GLN A 441 -16.11 4.18 -1.81
CA GLN A 441 -17.22 5.11 -2.09
C GLN A 441 -17.21 6.33 -1.15
N LEU A 442 -16.93 6.13 0.14
CA LEU A 442 -16.79 7.22 1.11
C LEU A 442 -15.56 8.10 0.79
N LYS A 443 -14.42 7.49 0.41
CA LYS A 443 -13.23 8.22 -0.02
C LYS A 443 -13.53 9.09 -1.24
N VAL A 444 -14.07 8.51 -2.32
CA VAL A 444 -14.51 9.22 -3.54
C VAL A 444 -15.39 10.43 -3.21
N THR A 445 -16.34 10.26 -2.29
CA THR A 445 -17.27 11.32 -1.87
C THR A 445 -16.56 12.46 -1.12
N ASN A 446 -15.61 12.12 -0.24
CA ASN A 446 -14.81 13.11 0.48
C ASN A 446 -13.83 13.85 -0.46
N ASP A 447 -13.16 13.13 -1.35
CA ASP A 447 -12.23 13.66 -2.34
C ASP A 447 -12.94 14.65 -3.30
N ALA A 448 -14.11 14.28 -3.82
CA ALA A 448 -14.97 15.12 -4.65
C ALA A 448 -15.36 16.42 -3.94
N LYS A 449 -15.81 16.30 -2.68
CA LYS A 449 -16.14 17.46 -1.85
C LYS A 449 -14.92 18.36 -1.66
N LEU A 450 -13.75 17.80 -1.38
CA LEU A 450 -12.54 18.58 -1.14
C LEU A 450 -12.09 19.35 -2.40
N LEU A 451 -12.22 18.74 -3.59
CA LEU A 451 -12.02 19.43 -4.87
C LEU A 451 -13.04 20.57 -5.04
N ALA A 452 -14.33 20.35 -4.75
CA ALA A 452 -15.36 21.37 -4.87
C ALA A 452 -15.16 22.54 -3.87
N ASP A 453 -14.74 22.24 -2.63
CA ASP A 453 -14.37 23.23 -1.62
C ASP A 453 -13.15 24.05 -2.08
N TYR A 454 -12.12 23.42 -2.64
CA TYR A 454 -10.96 24.11 -3.24
C TYR A 454 -11.33 24.99 -4.43
N GLN A 455 -12.12 24.48 -5.39
CA GLN A 455 -12.56 25.26 -6.55
C GLN A 455 -13.41 26.48 -6.12
N THR A 456 -14.22 26.32 -5.08
CA THR A 456 -15.03 27.42 -4.51
C THR A 456 -14.15 28.45 -3.81
N ALA A 457 -13.22 28.02 -2.97
CA ALA A 457 -12.28 28.90 -2.29
C ALA A 457 -11.37 29.66 -3.28
N LYS A 458 -10.85 28.99 -4.31
CA LYS A 458 -10.04 29.62 -5.37
C LYS A 458 -10.81 30.68 -6.17
N LYS A 459 -12.12 30.51 -6.36
CA LYS A 459 -13.00 31.54 -6.96
C LYS A 459 -13.25 32.71 -6.00
N ALA A 460 -13.37 32.45 -4.69
CA ALA A 460 -13.54 33.50 -3.68
C ALA A 460 -12.27 34.36 -3.51
N LEU A 461 -11.07 33.74 -3.49
CA LEU A 461 -9.79 34.45 -3.41
C LEU A 461 -9.50 35.36 -4.62
N ALA A 462 -10.15 35.13 -5.77
CA ALA A 462 -10.07 36.04 -6.91
C ALA A 462 -10.83 37.37 -6.69
N LEU A 463 -11.66 37.46 -5.64
CA LEU A 463 -12.36 38.67 -5.22
C LEU A 463 -11.82 39.21 -3.88
N SER A 464 -11.44 38.32 -2.96
CA SER A 464 -10.90 38.63 -1.63
C SER A 464 -9.62 37.82 -1.36
N PRO A 465 -8.44 38.25 -1.86
CA PRO A 465 -7.20 37.48 -1.73
C PRO A 465 -6.76 37.20 -0.29
N ASP A 466 -7.13 38.09 0.64
CA ASP A 466 -6.73 38.03 2.04
C ASP A 466 -7.74 37.28 2.95
N ASP A 467 -8.74 36.59 2.39
CA ASP A 467 -9.70 35.79 3.19
C ASP A 467 -8.99 34.58 3.81
N PRO A 468 -8.83 34.52 5.15
CA PRO A 468 -8.03 33.48 5.79
C PRO A 468 -8.67 32.10 5.69
N ILE A 469 -10.01 32.01 5.67
CA ILE A 469 -10.74 30.74 5.60
C ILE A 469 -10.59 30.15 4.20
N MET A 470 -10.67 30.98 3.16
CA MET A 470 -10.49 30.54 1.78
C MET A 470 -9.02 30.23 1.46
N ASN A 471 -8.08 31.00 2.01
CA ASN A 471 -6.65 30.68 1.97
C ASN A 471 -6.37 29.32 2.61
N GLN A 472 -6.85 29.06 3.83
CA GLN A 472 -6.66 27.76 4.47
C GLN A 472 -7.28 26.60 3.68
N LYS A 473 -8.47 26.76 3.08
CA LYS A 473 -9.06 25.74 2.18
C LYS A 473 -8.16 25.44 0.98
N VAL A 474 -7.60 26.46 0.33
CA VAL A 474 -6.69 26.28 -0.82
C VAL A 474 -5.38 25.63 -0.39
N GLY A 475 -4.79 26.07 0.72
CA GLY A 475 -3.55 25.50 1.25
C GLY A 475 -3.69 24.03 1.68
N VAL A 476 -4.80 23.67 2.35
CA VAL A 476 -5.10 22.29 2.76
C VAL A 476 -5.23 21.38 1.54
N TYR A 477 -5.93 21.80 0.49
CA TYR A 477 -6.05 21.00 -0.72
C TYR A 477 -4.71 20.82 -1.45
N LEU A 478 -3.95 21.90 -1.62
CA LEU A 478 -2.68 21.85 -2.34
C LEU A 478 -1.61 21.03 -1.58
N CYS A 479 -1.35 21.34 -0.30
CA CYS A 479 -0.35 20.62 0.49
C CYS A 479 -0.82 19.21 0.87
N LEU A 480 -1.94 19.09 1.59
CA LEU A 480 -2.29 17.86 2.30
C LEU A 480 -2.98 16.82 1.42
N TYR A 481 -3.65 17.25 0.36
CA TYR A 481 -4.35 16.35 -0.56
C TYR A 481 -3.60 16.14 -1.89
N ARG A 482 -2.90 17.16 -2.42
CA ARG A 482 -2.14 17.06 -3.69
C ARG A 482 -0.62 17.01 -3.53
N GLY A 483 -0.05 17.17 -2.34
CA GLY A 483 1.41 17.18 -2.12
C GLY A 483 2.15 18.37 -2.74
N ARG A 484 1.44 19.40 -3.21
CA ARG A 484 1.98 20.59 -3.90
C ARG A 484 2.35 21.66 -2.88
N TRP A 485 3.32 21.33 -2.02
CA TRP A 485 3.73 22.16 -0.89
C TRP A 485 4.21 23.56 -1.32
N ASP A 486 5.04 23.67 -2.35
CA ASP A 486 5.57 24.96 -2.84
C ASP A 486 4.49 25.95 -3.29
N GLU A 487 3.37 25.43 -3.81
CA GLU A 487 2.22 26.25 -4.20
C GLU A 487 1.27 26.52 -3.03
N GLY A 488 1.09 25.54 -2.14
CA GLY A 488 0.10 25.55 -1.05
C GLY A 488 0.55 26.24 0.24
N LEU A 489 1.84 26.26 0.56
CA LEU A 489 2.36 26.71 1.86
C LEU A 489 1.99 28.16 2.18
N LYS A 490 2.09 29.06 1.20
CA LYS A 490 1.66 30.47 1.35
C LYS A 490 0.17 30.61 1.68
N PHE A 491 -0.68 29.73 1.18
CA PHE A 491 -2.11 29.72 1.47
C PHE A 491 -2.41 29.11 2.85
N LEU A 492 -1.60 28.16 3.34
CA LEU A 492 -1.68 27.71 4.74
C LEU A 492 -1.21 28.79 5.73
N ALA A 493 -0.13 29.50 5.40
CA ALA A 493 0.43 30.59 6.20
C ALA A 493 -0.49 31.82 6.26
N ALA A 494 -1.25 32.08 5.19
CA ALA A 494 -2.32 33.08 5.15
C ALA A 494 -3.67 32.58 5.73
N GLY A 495 -3.67 31.47 6.46
CA GLY A 495 -4.86 30.92 7.12
C GLY A 495 -5.29 31.68 8.38
N PRO A 496 -6.37 31.26 9.06
CA PRO A 496 -6.76 31.79 10.37
C PRO A 496 -5.82 31.28 11.46
N ASP A 497 -5.87 31.88 12.65
CA ASP A 497 -5.09 31.48 13.83
C ASP A 497 -5.30 29.99 14.19
N ALA A 498 -4.40 29.15 13.69
CA ALA A 498 -4.47 27.69 13.80
C ALA A 498 -3.06 27.08 13.83
N PRO A 499 -2.84 25.94 14.49
CA PRO A 499 -1.51 25.30 14.58
C PRO A 499 -0.85 25.03 13.21
N ILE A 500 -1.64 24.61 12.20
CA ILE A 500 -1.13 24.39 10.83
C ILE A 500 -0.63 25.69 10.17
N THR A 501 -1.33 26.80 10.42
CA THR A 501 -0.97 28.12 9.93
C THR A 501 0.29 28.63 10.63
N THR A 502 0.44 28.39 11.95
CA THR A 502 1.67 28.71 12.68
C THR A 502 2.90 28.02 12.10
N VAL A 503 2.82 26.71 11.79
CA VAL A 503 3.95 25.96 11.24
C VAL A 503 4.23 26.37 9.78
N ALA A 504 3.21 26.51 8.94
CA ALA A 504 3.39 27.01 7.57
C ALA A 504 4.03 28.40 7.52
N THR A 505 3.63 29.30 8.42
CA THR A 505 4.23 30.64 8.56
C THR A 505 5.69 30.59 9.00
N SER A 506 6.12 29.56 9.75
CA SER A 506 7.53 29.35 10.09
C SER A 506 8.35 28.75 8.94
N GLU A 507 7.73 27.99 8.04
CA GLU A 507 8.40 27.36 6.90
C GLU A 507 8.67 28.33 5.73
N ILE A 508 7.79 29.30 5.51
CA ILE A 508 7.94 30.30 4.44
C ILE A 508 8.99 31.39 4.74
N VAL A 509 9.73 31.29 5.85
CA VAL A 509 10.82 32.21 6.18
C VAL A 509 12.10 31.75 5.48
N ASP A 510 12.74 32.63 4.70
CA ASP A 510 13.93 32.30 3.89
C ASP A 510 15.15 31.85 4.70
N ASN A 511 15.19 32.10 6.01
CA ASN A 511 16.24 31.57 6.89
C ASN A 511 16.03 30.08 7.18
N LYS A 512 16.51 29.24 6.26
CA LYS A 512 16.47 27.77 6.34
C LYS A 512 17.76 27.19 6.95
N ASP A 513 18.22 27.74 8.08
CA ASP A 513 19.34 27.15 8.83
C ASP A 513 18.97 25.81 9.49
N VAL A 514 19.97 25.06 9.96
CA VAL A 514 19.76 23.71 10.51
C VAL A 514 18.78 23.71 11.69
N ASN A 515 18.76 24.75 12.53
CA ASN A 515 17.88 24.82 13.70
C ASN A 515 16.45 25.22 13.31
N SER A 516 16.28 26.13 12.34
CA SER A 516 14.95 26.47 11.82
C SER A 516 14.34 25.29 11.06
N ALA A 517 15.16 24.56 10.28
CA ALA A 517 14.75 23.33 9.61
C ALA A 517 14.25 22.26 10.61
N ILE A 518 14.96 22.08 11.73
CA ILE A 518 14.51 21.18 12.81
C ILE A 518 13.23 21.70 13.46
N ALA A 519 13.09 23.01 13.69
CA ALA A 519 11.87 23.58 14.26
C ALA A 519 10.63 23.41 13.35
N VAL A 520 10.80 23.52 12.03
CA VAL A 520 9.77 23.24 11.02
C VAL A 520 9.43 21.75 11.00
N ALA A 521 10.43 20.86 11.01
CA ALA A 521 10.23 19.41 11.08
C ALA A 521 9.48 18.99 12.36
N ASP A 522 9.87 19.55 13.52
CA ASP A 522 9.19 19.38 14.81
C ASP A 522 7.73 19.87 14.74
N GLY A 523 7.49 21.04 14.15
CA GLY A 523 6.15 21.59 13.98
C GLY A 523 5.22 20.70 13.15
N TRP A 524 5.69 20.22 11.99
CA TRP A 524 4.90 19.31 11.13
C TRP A 524 4.71 17.93 11.75
N TYR A 525 5.69 17.44 12.51
CA TYR A 525 5.59 16.19 13.26
C TYR A 525 4.50 16.25 14.34
N ASP A 526 4.58 17.27 15.20
CA ASP A 526 3.67 17.48 16.33
C ASP A 526 2.23 17.82 15.88
N LEU A 527 2.01 18.12 14.60
CA LEU A 527 0.69 18.26 13.97
C LEU A 527 0.04 16.91 13.61
N GLY A 528 0.81 15.85 13.34
CA GLY A 528 0.30 14.58 12.80
C GLY A 528 -0.85 13.97 13.61
N ASP A 529 -0.70 13.91 14.93
CA ASP A 529 -1.73 13.38 15.84
C ASP A 529 -2.94 14.31 16.00
N ARG A 530 -2.84 15.56 15.54
CA ARG A 530 -3.90 16.57 15.57
C ARG A 530 -4.70 16.63 14.26
N MET A 531 -4.21 16.00 13.19
CA MET A 531 -4.90 15.99 11.89
C MET A 531 -6.18 15.14 11.97
N PRO A 532 -7.30 15.62 11.40
CA PRO A 532 -8.63 15.02 11.62
C PRO A 532 -8.82 13.68 10.91
N ASP A 533 -8.05 13.41 9.86
CA ASP A 533 -8.15 12.23 9.02
C ASP A 533 -6.76 11.62 8.72
N PRO A 534 -6.68 10.34 8.29
CA PRO A 534 -5.42 9.68 8.01
C PRO A 534 -4.62 10.25 6.84
N GLN A 535 -5.25 10.82 5.81
CA GLN A 535 -4.55 11.33 4.63
C GLN A 535 -3.84 12.65 4.98
N SER A 536 -4.54 13.58 5.64
CA SER A 536 -3.94 14.81 6.17
C SER A 536 -2.83 14.53 7.17
N ARG A 537 -2.98 13.48 8.01
CA ARG A 537 -1.92 13.01 8.93
C ARG A 537 -0.68 12.54 8.18
N ASN A 538 -0.87 11.67 7.19
CA ASN A 538 0.24 11.12 6.42
C ASN A 538 1.00 12.25 5.72
N ALA A 539 0.30 13.20 5.10
CA ALA A 539 0.93 14.32 4.40
C ALA A 539 1.80 15.21 5.31
N VAL A 540 1.32 15.62 6.49
CA VAL A 540 2.17 16.43 7.41
C VAL A 540 3.36 15.63 7.95
N LEU A 541 3.19 14.33 8.19
CA LEU A 541 4.27 13.48 8.71
C LEU A 541 5.34 13.15 7.65
N THR A 542 4.98 12.98 6.38
CA THR A 542 5.96 12.74 5.32
C THR A 542 6.64 14.03 4.85
N HIS A 543 5.98 15.18 4.97
CA HIS A 543 6.63 16.50 4.83
C HIS A 543 7.60 16.78 5.99
N ALA A 544 7.22 16.45 7.24
CA ALA A 544 8.13 16.48 8.38
C ALA A 544 9.38 15.59 8.15
N MET A 545 9.18 14.38 7.59
CA MET A 545 10.27 13.47 7.24
C MET A 545 11.27 14.10 6.26
N ALA A 546 10.80 14.82 5.24
CA ALA A 546 11.67 15.51 4.29
C ALA A 546 12.50 16.61 4.97
N TRP A 547 11.90 17.40 5.87
CA TRP A 547 12.63 18.40 6.68
C TRP A 547 13.64 17.78 7.64
N TYR A 548 13.33 16.64 8.28
CA TYR A 548 14.29 15.90 9.10
C TYR A 548 15.47 15.36 8.30
N LEU A 549 15.23 14.84 7.08
CA LEU A 549 16.27 14.31 6.20
C LEU A 549 17.20 15.43 5.68
N ALA A 550 16.65 16.60 5.38
CA ALA A 550 17.45 17.79 5.06
C ALA A 550 18.32 18.24 6.25
N ALA A 551 17.76 18.29 7.47
CA ALA A 551 18.50 18.67 8.67
C ALA A 551 19.51 17.61 9.14
N GLN A 552 19.30 16.33 8.78
CA GLN A 552 20.08 15.19 9.27
C GLN A 552 21.58 15.39 9.08
N GLY A 553 22.02 15.78 7.87
CA GLY A 553 23.44 15.82 7.50
C GLY A 553 24.27 16.83 8.30
N ALA A 554 23.65 17.94 8.72
CA ALA A 554 24.33 19.03 9.44
C ALA A 554 24.05 19.04 10.96
N ALA A 555 23.05 18.29 11.44
CA ALA A 555 22.78 18.14 12.86
C ALA A 555 23.85 17.30 13.57
N THR A 556 24.13 17.61 14.84
CA THR A 556 25.16 16.93 15.65
C THR A 556 24.65 16.49 17.03
N GLY A 557 25.43 15.65 17.73
CA GLY A 557 25.18 15.25 19.11
C GLY A 557 23.81 14.60 19.36
N LEU A 558 23.18 14.95 20.49
CA LEU A 558 21.85 14.43 20.86
C LEU A 558 20.75 14.90 19.90
N VAL A 559 20.93 16.05 19.23
CA VAL A 559 19.98 16.57 18.23
C VAL A 559 19.97 15.66 17.01
N ARG A 560 21.14 15.26 16.49
CA ARG A 560 21.26 14.26 15.43
C ARG A 560 20.55 12.95 15.80
N LYS A 561 20.78 12.44 17.03
CA LYS A 561 20.12 11.20 17.50
C LYS A 561 18.59 11.30 17.56
N LYS A 562 18.05 12.45 17.97
CA LYS A 562 16.59 12.73 17.96
C LYS A 562 16.03 12.68 16.53
N ILE A 563 16.73 13.28 15.58
CA ILE A 563 16.34 13.30 14.16
C ILE A 563 16.42 11.88 13.60
N ASP A 564 17.51 11.15 13.81
CA ASP A 564 17.68 9.76 13.35
C ASP A 564 16.51 8.88 13.83
N GLN A 565 16.16 8.94 15.13
CA GLN A 565 15.02 8.20 15.69
C GLN A 565 13.68 8.57 15.04
N ARG A 566 13.43 9.86 14.76
CA ARG A 566 12.18 10.29 14.10
C ARG A 566 12.14 9.91 12.63
N VAL A 567 13.28 9.91 11.93
CA VAL A 567 13.39 9.40 10.56
C VAL A 567 13.11 7.90 10.55
N ASP A 568 13.71 7.11 11.45
CA ASP A 568 13.48 5.66 11.56
C ASP A 568 11.99 5.35 11.82
N GLU A 569 11.33 6.09 12.72
CA GLU A 569 9.89 5.95 13.00
C GLU A 569 9.03 6.27 11.76
N LEU A 570 9.31 7.37 11.06
CA LEU A 570 8.56 7.80 9.87
C LEU A 570 8.79 6.87 8.68
N VAL A 571 10.01 6.38 8.46
CA VAL A 571 10.35 5.42 7.40
C VAL A 571 9.73 4.04 7.68
N ALA A 572 9.71 3.58 8.92
CA ALA A 572 9.03 2.34 9.29
C ALA A 572 7.49 2.43 9.10
N LYS A 573 6.93 3.63 9.25
CA LYS A 573 5.49 3.93 9.09
C LYS A 573 5.08 4.20 7.63
N TYR A 574 6.01 4.69 6.80
CA TYR A 574 5.78 5.11 5.41
C TYR A 574 6.89 4.60 4.45
N PRO A 575 7.16 3.28 4.37
CA PRO A 575 8.33 2.72 3.69
C PRO A 575 8.36 2.98 2.17
N ASP A 576 7.18 3.12 1.55
CA ASP A 576 7.00 3.36 0.11
C ASP A 576 6.93 4.84 -0.27
N HIS A 577 6.97 5.78 0.69
CA HIS A 577 6.87 7.21 0.37
C HIS A 577 8.20 7.72 -0.22
N PRO A 578 8.23 8.26 -1.46
CA PRO A 578 9.45 8.81 -2.03
C PRO A 578 9.90 10.06 -1.25
N VAL A 579 11.21 10.21 -1.06
CA VAL A 579 11.82 11.43 -0.49
C VAL A 579 12.12 12.40 -1.64
N THR A 580 11.07 12.86 -2.31
CA THR A 580 11.18 13.67 -3.55
C THR A 580 11.54 15.13 -3.29
N ASN A 581 11.08 15.71 -2.18
CA ASN A 581 11.29 17.14 -1.88
C ASN A 581 12.70 17.38 -1.33
N THR A 582 13.59 17.85 -2.22
CA THR A 582 15.00 18.14 -1.88
C THR A 582 15.10 19.51 -1.22
N ILE A 583 14.77 19.57 0.08
CA ILE A 583 14.82 20.80 0.88
C ILE A 583 16.28 21.19 1.13
N SER A 584 16.72 22.28 0.51
CA SER A 584 18.08 22.82 0.68
C SER A 584 18.17 23.77 1.88
N LEU A 585 19.17 23.57 2.74
CA LEU A 585 19.37 24.36 3.95
C LEU A 585 20.47 25.43 3.81
N ALA A 586 20.15 26.65 4.23
CA ALA A 586 21.09 27.77 4.28
C ALA A 586 22.16 27.52 5.36
N GLY A 587 23.42 27.85 5.05
CA GLY A 587 24.52 27.59 5.97
C GLY A 587 24.91 26.11 6.11
N SER A 588 24.33 25.22 5.29
CA SER A 588 25.06 24.00 4.90
C SER A 588 26.45 24.41 4.43
N PRO A 589 27.54 23.76 4.85
CA PRO A 589 28.85 24.07 4.29
C PRO A 589 28.77 23.90 2.76
N PRO A 590 29.43 24.78 1.97
CA PRO A 590 29.58 24.49 0.55
C PRO A 590 30.19 23.10 0.43
N ALA A 591 29.60 22.25 -0.42
CA ALA A 591 30.08 20.88 -0.60
C ALA A 591 31.60 20.93 -0.81
N SER A 592 32.33 20.19 0.05
CA SER A 592 33.80 20.23 0.10
C SER A 592 34.36 20.13 -1.30
N SER A 593 35.29 21.04 -1.66
CA SER A 593 35.57 21.55 -3.01
C SER A 593 36.02 20.49 -4.04
N ASP A 594 35.09 19.59 -4.35
CA ASP A 594 35.25 18.38 -5.14
C ASP A 594 33.87 17.96 -5.71
N ASP A 595 32.98 18.93 -5.92
CA ASP A 595 31.82 18.79 -6.83
C ASP A 595 32.33 18.79 -8.29
N GLN A 596 33.23 17.83 -8.57
CA GLN A 596 33.66 17.48 -9.91
C GLN A 596 32.41 17.02 -10.68
N SER A 597 32.29 17.39 -11.96
CA SER A 597 31.19 16.94 -12.80
C SER A 597 31.06 15.40 -12.73
N PRO A 598 29.84 14.83 -12.78
CA PRO A 598 29.64 13.38 -12.71
C PRO A 598 30.57 12.59 -13.65
N MET A 599 31.40 11.73 -13.07
CA MET A 599 32.46 11.00 -13.77
C MET A 599 32.29 9.49 -13.66
N ILE A 600 32.52 8.80 -14.78
CA ILE A 600 32.66 7.34 -14.83
C ILE A 600 34.14 7.00 -14.74
N LEU A 601 34.55 6.33 -13.67
CA LEU A 601 35.95 5.99 -13.40
C LEU A 601 36.36 4.67 -14.08
N ASP A 602 35.47 3.68 -14.08
CA ASP A 602 35.73 2.33 -14.61
C ASP A 602 34.41 1.67 -15.10
N ARG A 603 34.51 0.63 -15.93
CA ARG A 603 33.39 -0.17 -16.47
C ARG A 603 33.78 -1.64 -16.41
N ARG A 604 32.98 -2.49 -15.76
CA ARG A 604 33.28 -3.93 -15.62
C ARG A 604 32.09 -4.79 -16.00
N THR A 605 32.40 -5.92 -16.63
CA THR A 605 31.43 -6.96 -17.01
C THR A 605 31.96 -8.32 -16.61
N ARG A 606 31.06 -9.23 -16.23
CA ARG A 606 31.35 -10.63 -15.95
C ARG A 606 30.17 -11.49 -16.40
N THR A 607 30.46 -12.71 -16.84
CA THR A 607 29.45 -13.73 -17.14
C THR A 607 29.92 -15.10 -16.67
N SER A 608 28.98 -16.01 -16.39
CA SER A 608 29.28 -17.44 -16.26
C SER A 608 29.68 -17.99 -17.63
N SER A 609 30.94 -18.39 -17.78
CA SER A 609 31.63 -18.62 -19.05
C SER A 609 31.11 -19.78 -19.92
N GLU A 610 30.24 -20.63 -19.39
CA GLU A 610 29.89 -21.91 -20.02
C GLU A 610 28.91 -21.81 -21.21
N PHE A 611 27.91 -20.91 -21.18
CA PHE A 611 26.79 -20.94 -22.15
C PHE A 611 26.19 -19.57 -22.50
N ARG A 612 26.95 -18.73 -23.22
CA ARG A 612 26.45 -17.51 -23.89
C ARG A 612 25.60 -16.56 -23.02
N SER A 613 25.89 -16.47 -21.72
CA SER A 613 25.39 -15.35 -20.92
C SER A 613 26.06 -14.06 -21.40
N ILE A 614 25.34 -12.94 -21.41
CA ILE A 614 25.80 -11.66 -21.97
C ILE A 614 25.97 -10.63 -20.86
N ALA A 615 26.97 -9.76 -21.00
CA ALA A 615 27.16 -8.57 -20.16
C ALA A 615 27.80 -7.46 -21.00
N ARG A 616 27.23 -6.25 -20.95
CA ARG A 616 27.72 -5.02 -21.62
C ARG A 616 27.58 -3.86 -20.63
N ALA A 617 28.63 -3.06 -20.50
CA ALA A 617 28.63 -1.85 -19.67
C ALA A 617 29.15 -0.68 -20.48
N ASP A 618 28.22 0.10 -21.03
CA ASP A 618 28.46 1.38 -21.70
C ASP A 618 28.10 2.53 -20.76
N ASP A 619 28.55 3.74 -21.08
CA ASP A 619 28.50 4.93 -20.21
C ASP A 619 27.13 5.21 -19.57
N ARG A 620 26.05 4.97 -20.29
CA ARG A 620 24.68 5.13 -19.81
C ARG A 620 23.82 3.88 -20.04
N THR A 621 24.41 2.72 -20.31
CA THR A 621 23.64 1.50 -20.61
C THR A 621 24.34 0.26 -20.07
N LEU A 622 23.70 -0.38 -19.10
CA LEU A 622 24.07 -1.70 -18.59
C LEU A 622 23.13 -2.74 -19.20
N VAL A 623 23.69 -3.84 -19.71
CA VAL A 623 22.93 -5.00 -20.17
C VAL A 623 23.51 -6.25 -19.55
N VAL A 624 22.66 -7.12 -19.00
CA VAL A 624 23.04 -8.45 -18.53
C VAL A 624 22.02 -9.48 -19.01
N GLY A 625 22.43 -10.72 -19.23
CA GLY A 625 21.50 -11.74 -19.67
C GLY A 625 22.00 -13.18 -19.51
N ILE A 626 21.05 -14.08 -19.34
CA ILE A 626 21.26 -15.53 -19.26
C ILE A 626 20.97 -16.11 -20.64
N GLY A 627 21.95 -16.83 -21.19
CA GLY A 627 21.88 -17.41 -22.52
C GLY A 627 20.89 -18.59 -22.63
N ARG A 628 20.98 -19.30 -23.77
CA ARG A 628 20.09 -20.42 -24.11
C ARG A 628 20.44 -21.72 -23.38
N ARG A 629 20.57 -21.71 -22.06
CA ARG A 629 20.64 -22.93 -21.22
C ARG A 629 19.23 -23.46 -20.93
N PRO A 630 18.91 -24.74 -21.23
CA PRO A 630 17.60 -25.33 -20.92
C PRO A 630 17.26 -25.42 -19.42
N ASP A 631 18.27 -25.36 -18.53
CA ASP A 631 18.08 -25.38 -17.07
C ASP A 631 17.83 -23.98 -16.47
N GLY A 632 17.92 -22.91 -17.26
CA GLY A 632 17.70 -21.54 -16.80
C GLY A 632 18.77 -21.00 -15.83
N LEU A 633 19.82 -21.77 -15.56
CA LEU A 633 20.94 -21.37 -14.72
C LEU A 633 21.86 -20.41 -15.47
N GLY A 634 22.65 -19.65 -14.73
CA GLY A 634 23.63 -18.72 -15.30
C GLY A 634 23.73 -17.44 -14.50
N GLN A 635 24.78 -16.66 -14.77
CA GLN A 635 25.03 -15.42 -14.07
C GLN A 635 25.66 -14.40 -15.03
N ALA A 636 25.23 -13.15 -14.93
CA ALA A 636 25.87 -12.03 -15.60
C ALA A 636 25.79 -10.77 -14.73
N GLU A 637 26.88 -10.02 -14.72
CA GLU A 637 27.03 -8.74 -14.04
C GLU A 637 27.62 -7.71 -15.01
N ALA A 638 27.06 -6.50 -15.03
CA ALA A 638 27.59 -5.36 -15.76
C ALA A 638 27.47 -4.13 -14.88
N GLY A 639 28.54 -3.38 -14.68
CA GLY A 639 28.54 -2.22 -13.81
C GLY A 639 29.47 -1.12 -14.26
N ILE A 640 29.23 0.06 -13.71
CA ILE A 640 30.08 1.24 -13.86
C ILE A 640 30.48 1.78 -12.49
N GLU A 641 31.70 2.31 -12.39
CA GLU A 641 32.20 3.01 -11.21
C GLU A 641 31.94 4.50 -11.41
N LEU A 642 31.19 5.11 -10.50
CA LEU A 642 30.74 6.50 -10.57
C LEU A 642 31.41 7.33 -9.46
N ARG A 643 31.68 8.60 -9.76
CA ARG A 643 32.02 9.64 -8.79
C ARG A 643 31.13 10.86 -8.99
N SER A 644 30.81 11.54 -7.89
CA SER A 644 29.94 12.72 -7.82
C SER A 644 28.46 12.47 -8.17
N VAL A 645 28.07 11.22 -8.44
CA VAL A 645 26.67 10.84 -8.66
C VAL A 645 26.01 10.52 -7.31
N LYS A 646 25.00 11.31 -6.95
CA LYS A 646 24.24 11.17 -5.68
C LYS A 646 22.85 10.57 -5.90
N LYS A 647 22.20 10.88 -7.02
CA LYS A 647 20.92 10.31 -7.47
C LYS A 647 21.09 9.74 -8.88
N LEU A 648 20.35 8.69 -9.20
CA LEU A 648 20.43 8.03 -10.50
C LEU A 648 19.03 7.50 -10.91
N THR A 649 18.49 8.04 -12.00
CA THR A 649 17.28 7.53 -12.65
C THR A 649 17.65 6.40 -13.62
N VAL A 650 17.18 5.20 -13.32
CA VAL A 650 17.29 4.00 -14.18
C VAL A 650 16.00 3.79 -14.95
N LYS A 651 16.08 3.56 -16.26
CA LYS A 651 14.96 3.11 -17.11
C LYS A 651 15.32 1.81 -17.82
N GLY A 652 14.42 0.84 -17.87
CA GLY A 652 14.67 -0.42 -18.56
C GLY A 652 13.79 -1.58 -18.11
N SER A 653 13.88 -2.70 -18.82
CA SER A 653 12.96 -3.84 -18.68
C SER A 653 13.67 -5.19 -18.72
N LEU A 654 13.03 -6.19 -18.11
CA LEU A 654 13.40 -7.60 -18.27
C LEU A 654 12.66 -8.18 -19.48
N THR A 655 13.39 -8.82 -20.39
CA THR A 655 12.86 -9.45 -21.59
C THR A 655 13.26 -10.94 -21.61
N PRO A 656 12.31 -11.89 -21.64
CA PRO A 656 10.87 -11.69 -21.47
C PRO A 656 10.49 -11.17 -20.08
N ALA A 657 9.33 -10.50 -20.01
CA ALA A 657 8.76 -9.82 -18.85
C ALA A 657 8.95 -10.53 -17.50
N ASP A 658 8.42 -11.75 -17.37
CA ASP A 658 8.20 -12.37 -16.06
C ASP A 658 9.35 -13.33 -15.73
N MET A 659 10.12 -13.03 -14.67
CA MET A 659 11.21 -13.87 -14.18
C MET A 659 10.72 -15.28 -13.82
N VAL A 660 11.52 -16.31 -14.14
CA VAL A 660 11.27 -17.69 -13.67
C VAL A 660 12.16 -17.97 -12.47
N THR A 661 11.54 -18.36 -11.36
CA THR A 661 12.24 -18.84 -10.16
C THR A 661 12.76 -20.25 -10.42
N VAL A 662 14.09 -20.38 -10.62
CA VAL A 662 14.77 -21.66 -10.85
C VAL A 662 15.26 -22.27 -9.53
N ASP A 663 15.82 -21.45 -8.64
CA ASP A 663 16.44 -21.90 -7.39
C ASP A 663 16.55 -20.78 -6.33
N ALA A 664 17.17 -21.11 -5.18
CA ALA A 664 17.41 -20.15 -4.11
C ALA A 664 18.36 -18.99 -4.49
N PHE A 665 19.14 -19.10 -5.56
CA PHE A 665 20.02 -18.03 -6.04
C PHE A 665 19.36 -17.12 -7.09
N THR A 666 18.13 -17.42 -7.52
CA THR A 666 17.44 -16.67 -8.58
C THR A 666 17.17 -15.21 -8.19
N LYS A 667 17.73 -14.26 -8.92
CA LYS A 667 17.53 -12.82 -8.67
C LYS A 667 17.92 -11.97 -9.87
N CYS A 668 17.33 -10.77 -9.96
CA CYS A 668 17.80 -9.70 -10.82
C CYS A 668 17.68 -8.34 -10.09
N GLY A 669 18.47 -7.36 -10.52
CA GLY A 669 18.48 -6.01 -9.96
C GLY A 669 19.86 -5.40 -9.90
N PHE A 670 20.09 -4.53 -8.91
CA PHE A 670 21.30 -3.73 -8.79
C PHE A 670 22.11 -4.11 -7.54
N VAL A 671 23.43 -4.15 -7.65
CA VAL A 671 24.36 -4.11 -6.54
C VAL A 671 25.01 -2.72 -6.49
N VAL A 672 25.03 -2.12 -5.31
CA VAL A 672 25.75 -0.88 -5.04
C VAL A 672 26.84 -1.15 -4.00
N ASP A 673 28.07 -0.79 -4.33
CA ASP A 673 29.21 -0.80 -3.41
C ASP A 673 29.71 0.63 -3.19
N TYR A 674 29.79 1.06 -1.93
CA TYR A 674 30.16 2.43 -1.54
C TYR A 674 31.65 2.51 -1.18
N HIS A 675 32.34 3.49 -1.74
CA HIS A 675 33.75 3.78 -1.44
C HIS A 675 33.86 4.77 -0.26
N THR A 676 34.91 4.64 0.54
CA THR A 676 35.27 5.60 1.58
C THR A 676 36.79 5.75 1.62
N PRO A 677 37.37 6.64 2.45
CA PRO A 677 38.82 6.71 2.63
C PRO A 677 39.51 5.39 3.06
N ALA A 678 38.74 4.37 3.47
CA ALA A 678 39.22 3.01 3.77
C ALA A 678 39.06 2.01 2.60
N GLY A 679 38.62 2.44 1.43
CA GLY A 679 38.28 1.60 0.27
C GLY A 679 36.77 1.32 0.18
N TYR A 680 36.38 0.27 -0.55
CA TYR A 680 34.97 -0.17 -0.57
C TYR A 680 34.60 -0.87 0.75
N THR A 681 33.73 -0.24 1.53
CA THR A 681 33.40 -0.70 2.89
C THR A 681 31.99 -1.26 3.05
N ARG A 682 31.06 -0.95 2.12
CA ARG A 682 29.64 -1.29 2.27
C ARG A 682 28.98 -1.77 0.98
N ARG A 683 28.19 -2.85 1.04
CA ARG A 683 27.44 -3.42 -0.10
C ARG A 683 25.94 -3.54 0.15
N VAL A 684 25.17 -3.16 -0.87
CA VAL A 684 23.70 -3.15 -0.88
C VAL A 684 23.20 -3.86 -2.15
N PHE A 685 22.11 -4.63 -2.02
CA PHE A 685 21.38 -5.19 -3.16
C PHE A 685 19.97 -4.63 -3.25
N LEU A 686 19.60 -4.17 -4.44
CA LEU A 686 18.32 -3.57 -4.80
C LEU A 686 17.63 -4.47 -5.82
N GLY A 687 16.72 -5.32 -5.36
CA GLY A 687 16.03 -6.33 -6.16
C GLY A 687 14.91 -5.76 -7.04
N LEU A 688 14.55 -6.51 -8.09
CA LEU A 688 13.41 -6.22 -8.96
C LEU A 688 12.45 -7.41 -8.92
N ALA A 689 11.55 -7.43 -7.93
CA ALA A 689 10.73 -8.59 -7.55
C ALA A 689 11.54 -9.76 -6.96
N LEU A 690 12.32 -9.47 -5.92
CA LEU A 690 13.07 -10.44 -5.12
C LEU A 690 12.16 -11.17 -4.12
N GLU A 691 11.87 -12.46 -4.38
CA GLU A 691 11.16 -13.32 -3.42
C GLU A 691 11.90 -13.47 -2.08
N PRO A 692 11.20 -13.69 -0.94
CA PRO A 692 11.83 -13.98 0.34
C PRO A 692 12.71 -15.23 0.34
N GLY A 693 13.78 -15.23 1.15
CA GLY A 693 14.63 -16.41 1.39
C GLY A 693 15.70 -16.68 0.34
N ARG A 694 15.96 -15.73 -0.59
CA ARG A 694 17.01 -15.85 -1.60
C ARG A 694 18.42 -15.84 -0.99
N THR A 695 19.30 -16.63 -1.60
CA THR A 695 20.73 -16.74 -1.26
C THR A 695 21.56 -15.80 -2.14
N PHE A 696 22.44 -15.07 -1.48
CA PHE A 696 23.38 -14.15 -2.11
C PHE A 696 24.77 -14.78 -2.22
N SER A 697 25.66 -14.10 -2.92
CA SER A 697 27.05 -14.49 -3.05
C SER A 697 27.92 -13.24 -3.06
N LYS A 698 29.24 -13.42 -3.07
CA LYS A 698 30.23 -12.34 -3.15
C LYS A 698 30.27 -11.59 -4.49
N MET A 699 29.33 -11.84 -5.40
CA MET A 699 29.30 -11.27 -6.74
C MET A 699 28.57 -9.91 -6.78
N PRO A 700 29.04 -8.93 -7.57
CA PRO A 700 30.24 -8.99 -8.42
C PRO A 700 31.55 -8.90 -7.61
N LEU A 701 32.67 -9.31 -8.22
CA LEU A 701 34.01 -9.35 -7.59
C LEU A 701 34.77 -8.00 -7.61
N TRP A 702 34.11 -6.91 -8.01
CA TRP A 702 34.56 -5.54 -7.80
C TRP A 702 33.80 -4.91 -6.62
N GLY A 703 34.07 -3.66 -6.28
CA GLY A 703 33.55 -3.06 -5.04
C GLY A 703 34.10 -3.77 -3.80
N THR A 704 33.24 -4.11 -2.83
CA THR A 704 33.61 -4.85 -1.62
C THR A 704 33.99 -6.31 -1.87
N ALA A 705 33.51 -6.92 -2.97
CA ALA A 705 33.50 -8.37 -3.19
C ALA A 705 32.95 -9.20 -1.99
N MET A 706 31.97 -8.67 -1.27
CA MET A 706 31.30 -9.34 -0.14
C MET A 706 29.84 -9.70 -0.48
N GLU A 707 29.15 -10.42 0.42
CA GLU A 707 27.70 -10.54 0.35
C GLU A 707 27.04 -9.22 0.77
N PRO A 708 25.87 -8.84 0.23
CA PRO A 708 25.21 -7.59 0.59
C PRO A 708 24.78 -7.56 2.06
N GLU A 709 25.20 -6.54 2.82
CA GLU A 709 24.74 -6.32 4.20
C GLU A 709 23.28 -5.90 4.25
N THR A 710 22.84 -5.15 3.23
CA THR A 710 21.48 -4.63 3.10
C THR A 710 20.87 -5.17 1.82
N ILE A 711 19.70 -5.79 1.95
CA ILE A 711 18.92 -6.34 0.85
C ILE A 711 17.57 -5.60 0.88
N THR A 712 17.16 -5.03 -0.23
CA THR A 712 15.88 -4.32 -0.38
C THR A 712 15.29 -4.74 -1.72
N ASP A 713 14.05 -5.21 -1.74
CA ASP A 713 13.32 -5.32 -3.01
C ASP A 713 12.76 -3.95 -3.36
N LEU A 714 13.04 -3.45 -4.56
CA LEU A 714 12.37 -2.27 -5.09
C LEU A 714 11.00 -2.63 -5.68
N GLY A 715 10.73 -3.92 -5.91
CA GLY A 715 9.64 -4.40 -6.76
C GLY A 715 9.94 -4.16 -8.24
N ARG A 716 9.04 -4.59 -9.13
CA ARG A 716 9.22 -4.46 -10.58
C ARG A 716 8.51 -3.21 -11.11
N ARG A 717 9.27 -2.33 -11.78
CA ARG A 717 8.88 -1.13 -12.52
C ARG A 717 9.77 -0.97 -13.76
N ASP A 718 9.35 -0.15 -14.72
CA ASP A 718 10.15 0.17 -15.92
C ASP A 718 11.06 1.40 -15.72
N SER A 719 10.91 2.09 -14.58
CA SER A 719 11.74 3.23 -14.16
C SER A 719 11.93 3.23 -12.64
N TYR A 720 13.12 3.64 -12.17
CA TYR A 720 13.48 3.75 -10.76
C TYR A 720 14.32 5.00 -10.52
N ASP A 721 13.93 5.85 -9.57
CA ASP A 721 14.75 6.95 -9.09
C ASP A 721 15.49 6.51 -7.82
N ILE A 722 16.81 6.29 -7.95
CA ILE A 722 17.65 5.70 -6.91
C ILE A 722 18.51 6.80 -6.30
N ASP A 723 18.19 7.19 -5.06
CA ASP A 723 19.07 8.03 -4.25
C ASP A 723 20.14 7.15 -3.57
N LEU A 724 21.40 7.32 -3.95
CA LEU A 724 22.51 6.54 -3.42
C LEU A 724 22.85 6.94 -1.97
N GLN A 725 22.50 8.16 -1.52
CA GLN A 725 22.70 8.57 -0.13
C GLN A 725 21.89 7.72 0.85
N ARG A 726 20.74 7.16 0.41
CA ARG A 726 19.82 6.38 1.25
C ARG A 726 20.46 5.19 1.97
N TRP A 727 21.49 4.58 1.39
CA TRP A 727 22.17 3.41 1.99
C TRP A 727 23.68 3.60 2.20
N ALA A 728 24.20 4.79 1.92
CA ALA A 728 25.63 5.11 2.00
C ALA A 728 26.18 5.01 3.45
N PRO A 729 27.46 4.63 3.63
CA PRO A 729 28.15 4.76 4.91
C PRO A 729 28.38 6.25 5.26
N LYS A 730 28.62 6.56 6.54
CA LYS A 730 28.75 7.96 7.02
C LYS A 730 30.00 8.68 6.48
N ASP A 731 30.98 7.91 6.05
CA ASP A 731 32.25 8.32 5.45
C ASP A 731 32.26 8.13 3.92
N TRP A 732 31.10 7.99 3.27
CA TRP A 732 30.99 7.94 1.81
C TRP A 732 31.57 9.20 1.16
N ASP A 733 32.53 9.02 0.26
CA ASP A 733 33.23 10.09 -0.45
C ASP A 733 32.57 10.49 -1.78
N GLY A 734 31.40 9.91 -2.09
CA GLY A 734 30.68 10.15 -3.34
C GLY A 734 31.13 9.27 -4.51
N GLN A 735 31.99 8.27 -4.28
CA GLN A 735 32.36 7.24 -5.25
C GLN A 735 31.67 5.89 -4.95
N SER A 736 31.09 5.26 -5.97
CA SER A 736 30.37 3.98 -5.83
C SER A 736 30.43 3.14 -7.11
N TRP A 737 30.44 1.81 -6.98
CA TRP A 737 30.02 0.95 -8.10
C TRP A 737 28.50 0.87 -8.15
N PHE A 738 27.94 1.03 -9.35
CA PHE A 738 26.55 0.71 -9.65
C PHE A 738 26.51 -0.43 -10.68
N SER A 739 26.00 -1.60 -10.28
CA SER A 739 26.14 -2.83 -11.06
C SER A 739 24.80 -3.52 -11.28
N LEU A 740 24.36 -3.65 -12.53
CA LEU A 740 23.24 -4.49 -12.94
C LEU A 740 23.66 -5.97 -12.84
N VAL A 741 22.79 -6.82 -12.27
CA VAL A 741 23.05 -8.26 -12.11
C VAL A 741 21.82 -9.10 -12.43
N ILE A 742 22.05 -10.28 -13.00
CA ILE A 742 21.06 -11.34 -13.20
C ILE A 742 21.67 -12.70 -12.86
N GLN A 743 20.94 -13.52 -12.11
CA GLN A 743 21.35 -14.88 -11.76
C GLN A 743 20.14 -15.82 -11.77
N ASN A 744 20.29 -17.00 -12.40
CA ASN A 744 19.34 -18.12 -12.44
C ASN A 744 17.87 -17.74 -12.74
N ALA A 745 17.64 -16.70 -13.55
CA ALA A 745 16.30 -16.15 -13.84
C ALA A 745 15.50 -16.91 -14.92
N GLY A 746 16.07 -17.96 -15.53
CA GLY A 746 15.50 -18.67 -16.68
C GLY A 746 16.24 -18.40 -18.01
N THR A 747 15.87 -19.16 -19.03
CA THR A 747 16.52 -19.24 -20.35
C THR A 747 16.26 -18.01 -21.24
N ASP A 748 17.27 -17.60 -22.02
CA ASP A 748 17.20 -16.57 -23.08
C ASP A 748 16.66 -15.21 -22.58
N ARG A 749 17.09 -14.80 -21.38
CA ARG A 749 16.64 -13.58 -20.71
C ARG A 749 17.68 -12.48 -20.76
N THR A 750 17.24 -11.26 -21.04
CA THR A 750 18.06 -10.05 -20.98
C THR A 750 17.39 -9.01 -20.10
N LEU A 751 18.17 -8.35 -19.25
CA LEU A 751 17.80 -7.16 -18.49
C LEU A 751 18.68 -6.02 -18.99
N GLU A 752 18.05 -4.94 -19.45
CA GLU A 752 18.73 -3.71 -19.87
C GLU A 752 18.34 -2.57 -18.92
N ALA A 753 19.31 -1.71 -18.60
CA ALA A 753 19.16 -0.57 -17.71
C ALA A 753 19.91 0.64 -18.29
N THR A 754 19.15 1.61 -18.78
CA THR A 754 19.65 2.93 -19.21
C THR A 754 19.72 3.86 -18.00
N LEU A 755 20.82 4.59 -17.86
CA LEU A 755 21.19 5.36 -16.67
C LEU A 755 21.23 6.86 -16.97
N SER A 756 20.71 7.65 -16.03
CA SER A 756 20.79 9.13 -16.04
C SER A 756 20.95 9.64 -14.61
N TRP A 757 21.59 10.80 -14.46
CA TRP A 757 22.03 11.40 -13.18
C TRP A 757 22.19 12.92 -13.34
#